data_AF-A0A924AR63-F1
#
_entry.id   AF-A0A924AR63-F1
#
_cell.length_a   1.000
_cell.length_b   1.000
_cell.length_c   1.000
_cell.angle_alpha   90.00
_cell.angle_beta   90.00
_cell.angle_gamma   90.00
#
_symmetry.space_group_name_H-M   'P 1'
#
loop_
_entity.id
_entity.type
_entity.pdbx_description
1 polymer ?
#
loop_
_entity_poly.entity_id
_entity_poly.type
_entity_poly.pdbx_seq_one_letter_code
_entity_poly.pdbx_strand_id
1 'polypeptide(L)'
;MKHWYCSLLLLAFPAISFAAITPPALGAASTFALFTAVGAFDNVGPSIVKGDIGTNAGAFSGFPLGVVTGDIHVADTYSTEAATDVQIAFGQLSAIPCVVPLGGLGGPPGNPQVLTPNAYCLGGQTTFAGELILDAQGDANAVFFIRVSGAMTTGEGSTVTLINGASANNVYWQVTGRVDLGRNSVFQGTLVVDGAINLIEGASLIGRALSREGAITMDTNIVTLPGAPVAPTSTNWLGSAIGTTAARQDWFLASNWSNGVPTATLNATILRGRPSYPMIAAGMAMAKGLTLGAMASLSQRGGTLTLRGNFSNSGTFTATGGTVALAGSTNQRLTGTSTSGFWNLNVGAAGATLSSPVQMKRVLKLTGNLSTNNRILTFLSVATGTAMVVNAGGVVVGAATVQRYLTTVANPGVGYRHMSSPVVSTPVSDLTTVGFTPVVNPDYNTLPNQSAKPDQFPNVFGFDEQRGGPTDQNFIHGYFSPNTLADPLVSGRGYPVNISGGLTPDFVGQLQNGNLTMLNLTRTGEGEKAGWHMLGNPYPAPLDWDRVSVPAGMSNAISVWQSTGELQNGVYLTRVSSGNGVGTGTLTNGHIAMGQGFFARVTGAGPVNFTFPQAARLTSYANPAHFRTVADARPSMQLTLRQQG
;
A
#
# COMPACT_ATOMS: atom_id res chain seq x y z
N MET A 1 -51.90 -17.84 21.90
CA MET A 1 -50.44 -17.63 22.04
C MET A 1 -50.19 -16.13 21.96
N LYS A 2 -49.67 -15.53 23.04
CA LYS A 2 -49.46 -14.08 23.16
C LYS A 2 -48.23 -13.66 22.34
N HIS A 3 -48.40 -12.67 21.47
CA HIS A 3 -47.29 -12.00 20.78
C HIS A 3 -46.67 -10.95 21.71
N TRP A 4 -45.37 -11.08 21.99
CA TRP A 4 -44.59 -10.01 22.62
C TRP A 4 -43.80 -9.26 21.54
N TYR A 5 -44.13 -7.98 21.36
CA TYR A 5 -43.29 -7.01 20.67
C TYR A 5 -42.18 -6.57 21.63
N CYS A 6 -40.93 -6.82 21.26
CA CYS A 6 -39.76 -6.33 21.98
C CYS A 6 -39.28 -5.05 21.28
N SER A 7 -39.61 -3.88 21.85
CA SER A 7 -39.11 -2.59 21.40
C SER A 7 -37.64 -2.42 21.79
N LEU A 8 -36.77 -2.26 20.80
CA LEU A 8 -35.35 -2.00 20.98
C LEU A 8 -35.13 -0.51 21.31
N LEU A 9 -34.86 -0.20 22.58
CA LEU A 9 -34.55 1.16 23.04
C LEU A 9 -33.08 1.49 22.66
N LEU A 10 -32.89 2.42 21.73
CA LEU A 10 -31.56 2.90 21.33
C LEU A 10 -31.01 3.86 22.39
N LEU A 11 -30.17 3.36 23.30
CA LEU A 11 -29.41 4.19 24.24
C LEU A 11 -28.25 4.86 23.50
N ALA A 12 -28.42 6.12 23.12
CA ALA A 12 -27.32 6.98 22.71
C ALA A 12 -26.50 7.33 23.96
N PHE A 13 -25.31 6.75 24.10
CA PHE A 13 -24.33 7.23 25.07
C PHE A 13 -23.71 8.51 24.51
N PRO A 14 -23.89 9.69 25.12
CA PRO A 14 -23.12 10.86 24.74
C PRO A 14 -21.64 10.56 24.99
N ALA A 15 -20.82 10.67 23.96
CA ALA A 15 -19.39 10.79 24.17
C ALA A 15 -19.15 12.08 24.94
N ILE A 16 -18.89 11.97 26.24
CA ILE A 16 -18.48 13.10 27.06
C ILE A 16 -17.11 13.53 26.51
N SER A 17 -17.10 14.61 25.74
CA SER A 17 -15.86 15.26 25.36
C SER A 17 -15.34 15.96 26.61
N PHE A 18 -14.29 15.40 27.22
CA PHE A 18 -13.54 16.10 28.24
C PHE A 18 -12.87 17.30 27.57
N ALA A 19 -13.02 18.49 28.14
CA ALA A 19 -12.13 19.59 27.83
C ALA A 19 -10.69 19.10 28.05
N ALA A 20 -9.79 19.34 27.08
CA ALA A 20 -8.39 18.98 27.22
C ALA A 20 -7.82 19.68 28.46
N ILE A 21 -7.55 18.91 29.52
CA ILE A 21 -6.89 19.42 30.73
C ILE A 21 -5.45 19.72 30.32
N THR A 22 -5.09 21.01 30.30
CA THR A 22 -3.77 21.46 29.87
C THR A 22 -2.72 21.18 30.95
N PRO A 23 -1.54 20.66 30.60
CA PRO A 23 -0.41 20.55 31.54
C PRO A 23 -0.09 21.88 32.22
N PRO A 24 0.38 21.87 33.49
CA PRO A 24 0.78 23.09 34.17
C PRO A 24 1.98 23.73 33.47
N ALA A 25 2.02 25.06 33.43
CA ALA A 25 3.20 25.78 32.98
C ALA A 25 4.26 25.72 34.09
N LEU A 26 5.43 25.14 33.80
CA LEU A 26 6.53 25.03 34.77
C LEU A 26 7.46 26.25 34.78
N GLY A 27 7.36 27.16 33.79
CA GLY A 27 8.15 28.39 33.74
C GLY A 27 9.66 28.16 33.94
N ALA A 28 10.28 28.95 34.81
CA ALA A 28 11.69 28.83 35.21
C ALA A 28 12.00 27.49 35.88
N ALA A 29 11.02 26.85 36.54
CA ALA A 29 11.18 25.52 37.13
C ALA A 29 11.34 24.40 36.07
N SER A 30 11.13 24.69 34.78
CA SER A 30 11.21 23.68 33.71
C SER A 30 12.63 23.15 33.46
N THR A 31 13.67 23.90 33.80
CA THR A 31 15.08 23.48 33.64
C THR A 31 15.62 22.72 34.86
N PHE A 32 14.91 22.76 36.00
CA PHE A 32 15.31 22.07 37.21
C PHE A 32 14.98 20.58 37.17
N ALA A 33 15.99 19.75 37.44
CA ALA A 33 15.82 18.35 37.77
C ALA A 33 15.34 18.17 39.21
N LEU A 34 15.91 18.94 40.15
CA LEU A 34 15.46 18.98 41.55
C LEU A 34 15.47 20.41 42.09
N PHE A 35 14.40 20.85 42.74
CA PHE A 35 14.32 22.19 43.28
C PHE A 35 13.41 22.25 44.51
N THR A 36 13.83 22.97 45.55
CA THR A 36 12.96 23.30 46.69
C THR A 36 12.82 24.81 46.86
N ALA A 37 11.58 25.31 46.92
CA ALA A 37 11.32 26.73 47.14
C ALA A 37 11.71 27.16 48.56
N VAL A 38 11.49 26.30 49.56
CA VAL A 38 11.92 26.50 50.95
C VAL A 38 12.33 25.16 51.55
N GLY A 39 13.61 24.93 51.79
CA GLY A 39 14.12 23.70 52.36
C GLY A 39 15.61 23.52 52.14
N ALA A 40 16.24 22.68 52.98
CA ALA A 40 17.61 22.26 52.75
C ALA A 40 17.69 21.34 51.52
N PHE A 41 18.76 21.45 50.75
CA PHE A 41 19.13 20.53 49.70
C PHE A 41 20.39 19.79 50.13
N ASP A 42 20.33 18.46 50.25
CA ASP A 42 21.48 17.66 50.67
C ASP A 42 21.66 16.39 49.82
N ASN A 43 22.92 15.99 49.66
CA ASN A 43 23.30 14.77 48.96
C ASN A 43 24.46 14.06 49.68
N VAL A 44 24.27 12.79 50.02
CA VAL A 44 25.23 12.00 50.81
C VAL A 44 26.17 11.16 49.92
N GLY A 45 25.63 10.52 48.89
CA GLY A 45 26.36 9.58 48.01
C GLY A 45 26.70 10.13 46.62
N PRO A 46 27.36 9.33 45.75
CA PRO A 46 27.74 9.74 44.40
C PRO A 46 26.55 9.79 43.42
N SER A 47 25.70 10.81 43.57
CA SER A 47 24.56 11.04 42.68
C SER A 47 24.97 11.66 41.35
N ILE A 48 24.21 11.40 40.28
CA ILE A 48 24.37 12.02 38.96
C ILE A 48 23.07 12.74 38.59
N VAL A 49 23.14 14.04 38.38
CA VAL A 49 22.00 14.88 37.98
C VAL A 49 22.25 15.52 36.62
N LYS A 50 21.29 15.41 35.71
CA LYS A 50 21.27 16.09 34.40
C LYS A 50 20.09 17.05 34.32
N GLY A 51 20.35 18.34 34.49
CA GLY A 51 19.40 19.41 34.71
C GLY A 51 19.83 20.28 35.90
N ASP A 52 19.19 21.44 36.05
CA ASP A 52 19.54 22.39 37.10
C ASP A 52 19.10 21.86 38.48
N ILE A 53 19.79 22.28 39.53
CA ILE A 53 19.37 21.99 40.91
C ILE A 53 19.41 23.22 41.79
N GLY A 54 18.63 23.24 42.87
CA GLY A 54 18.68 24.41 43.75
C GLY A 54 17.74 24.44 44.93
N THR A 55 17.96 25.45 45.76
CA THR A 55 17.06 25.89 46.83
C THR A 55 16.94 27.40 46.82
N ASN A 56 15.71 27.93 46.88
CA ASN A 56 15.52 29.38 47.01
C ASN A 56 15.71 29.86 48.46
N ALA A 57 15.45 29.00 49.45
CA ALA A 57 15.66 29.32 50.86
C ALA A 57 15.99 28.06 51.67
N GLY A 58 17.25 27.90 52.06
CA GLY A 58 17.72 26.78 52.89
C GLY A 58 19.21 26.53 52.71
N ALA A 59 19.75 25.59 53.48
CA ALA A 59 21.12 25.13 53.28
C ALA A 59 21.24 24.33 51.98
N PHE A 60 22.38 24.45 51.29
CA PHE A 60 22.70 23.65 50.11
C PHE A 60 24.03 22.92 50.33
N SER A 61 24.02 21.60 50.29
CA SER A 61 25.18 20.73 50.56
C SER A 61 25.17 19.47 49.69
N GLY A 62 26.26 18.71 49.76
CA GLY A 62 26.36 17.39 49.10
C GLY A 62 26.93 17.40 47.67
N PHE A 63 27.33 18.56 47.15
CA PHE A 63 28.09 18.70 45.90
C PHE A 63 29.45 19.30 46.27
N PRO A 64 30.58 18.58 46.03
CA PRO A 64 30.82 17.69 44.89
C PRO A 64 30.71 16.16 45.14
N LEU A 65 30.08 15.69 46.23
CA LEU A 65 29.88 14.23 46.40
C LEU A 65 29.04 13.69 45.24
N GLY A 66 27.99 14.43 44.85
CA GLY A 66 27.28 14.25 43.59
C GLY A 66 27.87 15.08 42.45
N VAL A 67 27.46 14.77 41.23
CA VAL A 67 27.83 15.46 39.99
C VAL A 67 26.57 16.03 39.32
N VAL A 68 26.65 17.30 38.92
CA VAL A 68 25.57 18.00 38.19
C VAL A 68 26.05 18.35 36.79
N THR A 69 25.21 18.08 35.80
CA THR A 69 25.31 18.59 34.43
C THR A 69 24.13 19.54 34.20
N GLY A 70 24.31 20.80 34.58
CA GLY A 70 23.30 21.85 34.70
C GLY A 70 23.83 22.93 35.66
N ASP A 71 23.03 23.97 35.90
CA ASP A 71 23.39 25.05 36.81
C ASP A 71 22.89 24.79 38.24
N ILE A 72 23.61 25.34 39.23
CA ILE A 72 23.23 25.30 40.65
C ILE A 72 22.73 26.68 41.06
N HIS A 73 21.48 26.75 41.50
CA HIS A 73 20.83 28.01 41.91
C HIS A 73 20.51 28.01 43.40
N VAL A 74 21.14 28.91 44.16
CA VAL A 74 20.95 29.01 45.62
C VAL A 74 20.63 30.45 46.00
N ALA A 75 19.37 30.70 46.36
CA ALA A 75 18.87 32.03 46.77
C ALA A 75 19.26 33.17 45.81
N ASP A 76 19.22 32.90 44.50
CA ASP A 76 19.40 33.88 43.43
C ASP A 76 18.07 34.27 42.76
N THR A 77 18.13 35.20 41.81
CA THR A 77 16.95 35.69 41.09
C THR A 77 16.21 34.58 40.33
N TYR A 78 16.94 33.59 39.78
CA TYR A 78 16.35 32.50 39.01
C TYR A 78 15.64 31.49 39.93
N SER A 79 16.23 31.15 41.08
CA SER A 79 15.59 30.34 42.12
C SER A 79 14.36 31.02 42.72
N THR A 80 14.34 32.36 42.80
CA THR A 80 13.16 33.12 43.24
C THR A 80 12.01 33.01 42.23
N GLU A 81 12.30 33.11 40.93
CA GLU A 81 11.31 32.90 39.87
C GLU A 81 10.81 31.45 39.84
N ALA A 82 11.73 30.48 39.92
CA ALA A 82 11.39 29.05 39.98
C ALA A 82 10.52 28.71 41.20
N ALA A 83 10.77 29.31 42.36
CA ALA A 83 9.91 29.17 43.55
C ALA A 83 8.48 29.63 43.28
N THR A 84 8.32 30.76 42.59
CA THR A 84 7.01 31.29 42.20
C THR A 84 6.30 30.33 41.23
N ASP A 85 7.00 29.85 40.21
CA ASP A 85 6.44 28.96 39.20
C ASP A 85 6.06 27.58 39.76
N VAL A 86 6.82 27.04 40.73
CA VAL A 86 6.45 25.81 41.44
C VAL A 86 5.14 25.99 42.21
N GLN A 87 4.89 27.14 42.84
CA GLN A 87 3.62 27.41 43.50
C GLN A 87 2.46 27.50 42.51
N ILE A 88 2.68 28.16 41.37
CA ILE A 88 1.68 28.25 40.31
C ILE A 88 1.35 26.86 39.77
N ALA A 89 2.37 26.05 39.44
CA ALA A 89 2.20 24.71 38.91
C ALA A 89 1.44 23.80 39.89
N PHE A 90 1.75 23.87 41.19
CA PHE A 90 1.01 23.12 42.20
C PHE A 90 -0.45 23.56 42.32
N GLY A 91 -0.72 24.87 42.27
CA GLY A 91 -2.08 25.41 42.28
C GLY A 91 -2.89 24.95 41.07
N GLN A 92 -2.27 24.97 39.87
CA GLN A 92 -2.87 24.46 38.63
C GLN A 92 -3.19 22.96 38.73
N LEU A 93 -2.24 22.15 39.21
CA LEU A 93 -2.46 20.72 39.41
C LEU A 93 -3.54 20.42 40.47
N SER A 94 -3.61 21.25 41.51
CA SER A 94 -4.64 21.13 42.55
C SER A 94 -6.05 21.42 42.03
N ALA A 95 -6.18 22.31 41.04
CA ALA A 95 -7.45 22.67 40.42
C ALA A 95 -8.00 21.60 39.45
N ILE A 96 -7.18 20.64 39.02
CA ILE A 96 -7.61 19.53 38.16
C ILE A 96 -8.59 18.66 38.96
N PRO A 97 -9.84 18.43 38.51
CA PRO A 97 -10.79 17.61 39.25
C PRO A 97 -10.34 16.14 39.32
N CYS A 98 -10.74 15.43 40.38
CA CYS A 98 -10.54 13.99 40.41
C CYS A 98 -11.55 13.34 39.47
N VAL A 99 -11.07 12.68 38.43
CA VAL A 99 -11.92 11.95 37.49
C VAL A 99 -11.98 10.48 37.88
N VAL A 100 -10.84 9.89 38.25
CA VAL A 100 -10.74 8.47 38.62
C VAL A 100 -10.08 8.29 39.99
N PRO A 101 -10.84 8.03 41.06
CA PRO A 101 -10.26 7.68 42.34
C PRO A 101 -9.63 6.27 42.30
N LEU A 102 -8.43 6.13 42.85
CA LEU A 102 -7.71 4.87 42.97
C LEU A 102 -7.65 4.39 44.43
N GLY A 103 -7.75 3.07 44.63
CA GLY A 103 -7.60 2.45 45.95
C GLY A 103 -6.14 2.18 46.36
N GLY A 104 -5.19 2.38 45.46
CA GLY A 104 -3.76 2.14 45.65
C GLY A 104 -2.97 2.33 44.36
N LEU A 105 -1.64 2.28 44.46
CA LEU A 105 -0.71 2.41 43.34
C LEU A 105 0.22 1.18 43.24
N GLY A 106 0.36 0.69 42.01
CA GLY A 106 1.23 -0.42 41.64
C GLY A 106 0.56 -1.80 41.75
N GLY A 107 1.03 -2.71 40.90
CA GLY A 107 0.66 -4.13 40.91
C GLY A 107 1.87 -5.03 41.17
N PRO A 108 1.68 -6.28 41.63
CA PRO A 108 2.78 -7.20 41.86
C PRO A 108 3.53 -7.52 40.55
N PRO A 109 4.81 -7.93 40.62
CA PRO A 109 5.58 -8.32 39.44
C PRO A 109 4.83 -9.35 38.57
N GLY A 110 4.76 -9.11 37.26
CA GLY A 110 4.04 -9.97 36.31
C GLY A 110 2.52 -9.70 36.22
N ASN A 111 1.98 -8.83 37.05
CA ASN A 111 0.61 -8.31 36.94
C ASN A 111 0.58 -6.81 37.29
N PRO A 112 1.19 -5.95 36.44
CA PRO A 112 1.32 -4.52 36.70
C PRO A 112 -0.05 -3.83 36.68
N GLN A 113 -0.18 -2.76 37.47
CA GLN A 113 -1.32 -1.85 37.32
C GLN A 113 -1.11 -1.03 36.04
N VAL A 114 -2.11 -1.00 35.14
CA VAL A 114 -2.06 -0.19 33.91
C VAL A 114 -3.05 0.97 34.02
N LEU A 115 -2.55 2.19 33.85
CA LEU A 115 -3.36 3.40 33.76
C LEU A 115 -3.30 3.96 32.33
N THR A 116 -4.42 4.50 31.85
CA THR A 116 -4.55 5.19 30.57
C THR A 116 -4.66 6.71 30.79
N PRO A 117 -4.64 7.58 29.76
CA PRO A 117 -4.56 9.02 29.97
C PRO A 117 -5.80 9.54 30.72
N ASN A 118 -5.60 10.04 31.94
CA ASN A 118 -6.68 10.55 32.80
C ASN A 118 -6.14 11.36 34.00
N ALA A 119 -7.06 11.92 34.80
CA ALA A 119 -6.78 12.54 36.09
C ALA A 119 -7.21 11.63 37.26
N TYR A 120 -6.21 11.06 37.92
CA TYR A 120 -6.33 10.13 39.03
C TYR A 120 -6.15 10.81 40.38
N CYS A 121 -6.81 10.29 41.43
CA CYS A 121 -6.59 10.74 42.79
C CYS A 121 -6.55 9.60 43.81
N LEU A 122 -5.74 9.78 44.86
CA LEU A 122 -5.66 8.93 46.05
C LEU A 122 -5.89 9.78 47.30
N GLY A 123 -6.75 9.30 48.20
CA GLY A 123 -7.01 9.95 49.48
C GLY A 123 -6.04 9.47 50.55
N GLY A 124 -5.34 10.38 51.22
CA GLY A 124 -4.45 10.06 52.33
C GLY A 124 -3.07 9.54 51.90
N GLN A 125 -2.33 9.03 52.89
CA GLN A 125 -0.99 8.48 52.68
C GLN A 125 -1.05 7.25 51.75
N THR A 126 -0.14 7.21 50.78
CA THR A 126 -0.10 6.17 49.74
C THR A 126 1.27 5.49 49.71
N THR A 127 1.26 4.16 49.70
CA THR A 127 2.45 3.37 49.36
C THR A 127 2.28 2.84 47.93
N PHE A 128 3.20 3.21 47.02
CA PHE A 128 3.30 2.62 45.70
C PHE A 128 4.18 1.38 45.77
N ALA A 129 3.63 0.19 45.50
CA ALA A 129 4.37 -1.07 45.56
C ALA A 129 4.33 -1.83 44.22
N GLY A 130 5.48 -2.35 43.77
CA GLY A 130 5.59 -3.10 42.52
C GLY A 130 5.61 -2.22 41.26
N GLU A 131 4.90 -2.63 40.22
CA GLU A 131 4.98 -2.08 38.86
C GLU A 131 3.72 -1.28 38.47
N LEU A 132 3.93 -0.09 37.92
CA LEU A 132 2.91 0.78 37.33
C LEU A 132 3.25 1.05 35.85
N ILE A 133 2.30 0.80 34.95
CA ILE A 133 2.40 1.11 33.53
C ILE A 133 1.49 2.29 33.20
N LEU A 134 2.03 3.32 32.59
CA LEU A 134 1.27 4.42 31.98
C LEU A 134 1.24 4.20 30.46
N ASP A 135 0.06 3.90 29.94
CA ASP A 135 -0.18 3.56 28.54
C ASP A 135 -0.87 4.72 27.82
N ALA A 136 -0.15 5.39 26.91
CA ALA A 136 -0.69 6.51 26.15
C ALA A 136 -1.61 6.10 24.99
N GLN A 137 -1.79 4.80 24.73
CA GLN A 137 -2.67 4.26 23.70
C GLN A 137 -2.39 4.82 22.29
N GLY A 138 -1.14 5.20 22.02
CA GLY A 138 -0.68 5.77 20.76
C GLY A 138 -0.62 7.29 20.68
N ASP A 139 -1.16 8.00 21.67
CA ASP A 139 -1.14 9.47 21.69
C ASP A 139 0.11 9.99 22.39
N ALA A 140 1.09 10.47 21.62
CA ALA A 140 2.32 11.05 22.18
C ALA A 140 2.07 12.33 23.02
N ASN A 141 0.88 12.94 22.90
CA ASN A 141 0.46 14.09 23.70
C ASN A 141 -0.41 13.68 24.90
N ALA A 142 -0.61 12.38 25.12
CA ALA A 142 -1.35 11.87 26.27
C ALA A 142 -0.76 12.41 27.58
N VAL A 143 -1.65 12.87 28.46
CA VAL A 143 -1.29 13.43 29.77
C VAL A 143 -1.86 12.57 30.89
N PHE A 144 -1.05 12.36 31.93
CA PHE A 144 -1.43 11.66 33.15
C PHE A 144 -1.29 12.62 34.32
N PHE A 145 -2.38 12.84 35.06
CA PHE A 145 -2.34 13.58 36.32
C PHE A 145 -2.63 12.62 37.46
N ILE A 146 -1.75 12.56 38.45
CA ILE A 146 -1.89 11.66 39.61
C ILE A 146 -1.74 12.51 40.86
N ARG A 147 -2.82 12.61 41.64
CA ARG A 147 -2.85 13.42 42.86
C ARG A 147 -2.92 12.54 44.10
N VAL A 148 -2.09 12.85 45.09
CA VAL A 148 -2.03 12.12 46.36
C VAL A 148 -2.25 13.11 47.51
N SER A 149 -3.39 12.98 48.19
CA SER A 149 -3.78 13.84 49.32
C SER A 149 -3.14 13.37 50.63
N GLY A 150 -1.82 13.22 50.65
CA GLY A 150 -1.04 12.75 51.79
C GLY A 150 0.41 12.43 51.40
N ALA A 151 1.19 11.86 52.32
CA ALA A 151 2.56 11.42 52.01
C ALA A 151 2.55 10.25 51.00
N MET A 152 3.56 10.19 50.14
CA MET A 152 3.73 9.10 49.18
C MET A 152 5.08 8.41 49.41
N THR A 153 5.08 7.08 49.46
CA THR A 153 6.33 6.30 49.53
C THR A 153 6.31 5.24 48.45
N THR A 154 7.39 5.12 47.66
CA THR A 154 7.55 3.96 46.76
C THR A 154 8.25 2.83 47.51
N GLY A 155 7.81 1.59 47.29
CA GLY A 155 8.51 0.41 47.77
C GLY A 155 9.88 0.27 47.13
N GLU A 156 10.73 -0.56 47.76
CA GLU A 156 12.03 -0.92 47.18
C GLU A 156 11.83 -1.58 45.81
N GLY A 157 12.58 -1.10 44.81
CA GLY A 157 12.53 -1.64 43.44
C GLY A 157 11.24 -1.36 42.67
N SER A 158 10.33 -0.54 43.17
CA SER A 158 9.10 -0.16 42.44
C SER A 158 9.41 0.59 41.13
N THR A 159 8.61 0.36 40.08
CA THR A 159 8.88 0.93 38.75
C THR A 159 7.67 1.58 38.08
N VAL A 160 7.87 2.79 37.53
CA VAL A 160 6.94 3.43 36.59
C VAL A 160 7.46 3.22 35.17
N THR A 161 6.67 2.55 34.34
CA THR A 161 7.00 2.25 32.94
C THR A 161 6.05 3.00 32.00
N LEU A 162 6.61 3.68 30.99
CA LEU A 162 5.84 4.41 29.98
C LEU A 162 5.80 3.60 28.68
N ILE A 163 4.61 3.37 28.13
CA ILE A 163 4.44 2.62 26.88
C ILE A 163 3.56 3.36 25.86
N ASN A 164 3.59 2.87 24.61
CA ASN A 164 2.70 3.30 23.53
C ASN A 164 2.65 4.83 23.31
N GLY A 165 3.79 5.51 23.46
CA GLY A 165 3.91 6.96 23.25
C GLY A 165 3.84 7.80 24.53
N ALA A 166 3.64 7.19 25.70
CA ALA A 166 3.65 7.93 26.97
C ALA A 166 5.03 8.57 27.19
N SER A 167 5.03 9.81 27.67
CA SER A 167 6.22 10.62 27.87
C SER A 167 6.27 11.15 29.29
N ALA A 168 7.42 11.07 29.95
CA ALA A 168 7.62 11.62 31.29
C ALA A 168 7.41 13.16 31.34
N ASN A 169 7.48 13.85 30.20
CA ASN A 169 7.09 15.26 30.08
C ASN A 169 5.58 15.51 30.25
N ASN A 170 4.75 14.47 30.09
CA ASN A 170 3.30 14.55 30.19
C ASN A 170 2.75 13.76 31.40
N VAL A 171 3.61 13.39 32.36
CA VAL A 171 3.20 12.71 33.60
C VAL A 171 3.45 13.65 34.76
N TYR A 172 2.39 13.99 35.49
CA TYR A 172 2.42 14.93 36.62
C TYR A 172 1.91 14.27 37.89
N TRP A 173 2.70 14.39 38.95
CA TRP A 173 2.42 13.88 40.27
C TRP A 173 2.31 15.05 41.23
N GLN A 174 1.12 15.26 41.81
CA GLN A 174 0.92 16.29 42.83
C GLN A 174 0.70 15.60 44.18
N VAL A 175 1.48 15.98 45.18
CA VAL A 175 1.48 15.31 46.50
C VAL A 175 1.39 16.36 47.60
N THR A 176 0.40 16.27 48.48
CA THR A 176 0.19 17.22 49.60
C THR A 176 0.91 16.81 50.88
N GLY A 177 2.06 16.15 50.75
CA GLY A 177 2.85 15.64 51.86
C GLY A 177 4.21 15.14 51.36
N ARG A 178 5.06 14.65 52.27
CA ARG A 178 6.41 14.19 51.89
C ARG A 178 6.37 13.08 50.85
N VAL A 179 7.38 13.02 50.00
CA VAL A 179 7.61 11.93 49.04
C VAL A 179 8.90 11.21 49.38
N ASP A 180 8.82 9.88 49.54
CA ASP A 180 9.97 9.00 49.72
C ASP A 180 10.08 8.07 48.51
N LEU A 181 11.06 8.27 47.62
CA LEU A 181 11.38 7.31 46.56
C LEU A 181 12.27 6.22 47.14
N GLY A 182 11.71 5.03 47.33
CA GLY A 182 12.35 3.87 47.94
C GLY A 182 13.63 3.42 47.23
N ARG A 183 14.47 2.68 47.95
CA ARG A 183 15.74 2.14 47.45
C ARG A 183 15.56 1.48 46.08
N ASN A 184 16.46 1.78 45.15
CA ASN A 184 16.45 1.22 43.78
C ASN A 184 15.14 1.37 43.00
N SER A 185 14.24 2.27 43.38
CA SER A 185 13.02 2.54 42.61
C SER A 185 13.33 3.27 41.30
N VAL A 186 12.48 3.08 40.30
CA VAL A 186 12.54 3.78 39.01
C VAL A 186 11.27 4.60 38.83
N PHE A 187 11.38 5.92 38.99
CA PHE A 187 10.26 6.83 38.94
C PHE A 187 10.29 7.68 37.65
N GLN A 188 9.10 8.00 37.11
CA GLN A 188 8.99 8.81 35.90
C GLN A 188 7.89 9.88 36.03
N GLY A 189 8.19 11.10 35.60
CA GLY A 189 7.28 12.24 35.61
C GLY A 189 7.74 13.43 36.47
N THR A 190 6.95 14.49 36.48
CA THR A 190 7.19 15.70 37.27
C THR A 190 6.47 15.60 38.62
N LEU A 191 7.23 15.47 39.70
CA LEU A 191 6.75 15.57 41.09
C LEU A 191 6.65 17.05 41.49
N VAL A 192 5.47 17.47 41.93
CA VAL A 192 5.23 18.80 42.53
C VAL A 192 4.63 18.58 43.92
N VAL A 193 5.42 18.87 44.95
CA VAL A 193 5.23 18.33 46.31
C VAL A 193 5.12 19.44 47.34
N ASP A 194 4.10 19.38 48.19
CA ASP A 194 3.92 20.24 49.36
C ASP A 194 4.53 19.58 50.61
N GLY A 195 5.83 19.37 50.56
CA GLY A 195 6.57 18.59 51.55
C GLY A 195 7.99 18.24 51.09
N ALA A 196 8.72 17.58 51.98
CA ALA A 196 10.07 17.07 51.69
C ALA A 196 10.05 16.00 50.59
N ILE A 197 11.14 15.89 49.83
CA ILE A 197 11.33 14.86 48.80
C ILE A 197 12.65 14.13 49.11
N ASN A 198 12.56 12.85 49.43
CA ASN A 198 13.71 12.02 49.75
C ASN A 198 13.90 10.97 48.64
N LEU A 199 15.05 11.00 47.99
CA LEU A 199 15.49 9.96 47.08
C LEU A 199 16.41 9.03 47.87
N ILE A 200 15.88 7.88 48.29
CA ILE A 200 16.64 6.88 49.05
C ILE A 200 17.69 6.25 48.12
N GLU A 201 18.76 5.72 48.71
CA GLU A 201 19.89 5.06 48.05
C GLU A 201 19.52 4.34 46.74
N GLY A 202 20.11 4.77 45.62
CA GLY A 202 19.96 4.09 44.33
C GLY A 202 18.63 4.32 43.61
N ALA A 203 17.69 5.08 44.18
CA ALA A 203 16.49 5.51 43.45
C ALA A 203 16.87 6.33 42.20
N SER A 204 16.05 6.21 41.16
CA SER A 204 16.25 6.93 39.89
C SER A 204 14.98 7.67 39.46
N LEU A 205 15.16 8.82 38.83
CA LEU A 205 14.07 9.68 38.36
C LEU A 205 14.35 10.17 36.93
N ILE A 206 13.44 9.83 36.01
CA ILE A 206 13.35 10.48 34.68
C ILE A 206 12.21 11.48 34.76
N GLY A 207 12.52 12.74 35.01
CA GLY A 207 11.51 13.67 35.46
C GLY A 207 12.06 14.89 36.19
N ARG A 208 11.25 15.39 37.12
CA ARG A 208 11.58 16.53 37.99
C ARG A 208 11.08 16.28 39.40
N ALA A 209 11.81 16.75 40.41
CA ALA A 209 11.41 16.75 41.81
C ALA A 209 11.34 18.19 42.32
N LEU A 210 10.13 18.74 42.36
CA LEU A 210 9.87 20.14 42.70
C LEU A 210 9.12 20.22 44.03
N SER A 211 9.74 20.78 45.06
CA SER A 211 9.14 20.97 46.38
C SER A 211 8.76 22.43 46.62
N ARG A 212 7.56 22.66 47.14
CA ARG A 212 7.06 23.96 47.59
C ARG A 212 7.66 24.37 48.93
N GLU A 213 7.84 23.38 49.79
CA GLU A 213 8.30 23.52 51.17
C GLU A 213 8.73 22.15 51.68
N GLY A 214 9.96 22.05 52.18
CA GLY A 214 10.55 20.80 52.64
C GLY A 214 11.92 20.53 52.03
N ALA A 215 12.73 19.78 52.76
CA ALA A 215 14.07 19.42 52.32
C ALA A 215 14.03 18.47 51.11
N ILE A 216 15.05 18.55 50.27
CA ILE A 216 15.37 17.52 49.28
C ILE A 216 16.62 16.78 49.76
N THR A 217 16.52 15.46 49.92
CA THR A 217 17.66 14.62 50.29
C THR A 217 17.91 13.55 49.24
N MET A 218 19.18 13.28 48.96
CA MET A 218 19.62 12.33 47.93
C MET A 218 20.75 11.42 48.45
N ASP A 219 20.79 10.19 47.94
CA ASP A 219 21.86 9.23 48.14
C ASP A 219 22.05 8.35 46.90
N THR A 220 23.21 8.49 46.23
CA THR A 220 23.63 7.60 45.12
C THR A 220 22.54 7.48 44.03
N ASN A 221 21.91 8.59 43.66
CA ASN A 221 20.77 8.60 42.75
C ASN A 221 21.14 9.01 41.32
N ILE A 222 20.32 8.62 40.35
CA ILE A 222 20.39 9.13 38.97
C ILE A 222 19.12 9.92 38.67
N VAL A 223 19.27 11.21 38.40
CA VAL A 223 18.15 12.09 38.04
C VAL A 223 18.42 12.73 36.68
N THR A 224 17.48 12.64 35.75
CA THR A 224 17.64 13.18 34.40
C THR A 224 16.33 13.82 33.93
N LEU A 225 16.42 15.03 33.39
CA LEU A 225 15.27 15.67 32.74
C LEU A 225 14.71 14.79 31.60
N PRO A 226 13.38 14.74 31.45
CA PRO A 226 12.74 13.92 30.43
C PRO A 226 13.05 14.42 29.01
N GLY A 227 13.43 13.48 28.12
CA GLY A 227 13.60 13.76 26.69
C GLY A 227 12.27 14.11 26.00
N ALA A 228 12.35 14.71 24.81
CA ALA A 228 11.16 15.03 24.02
C ALA A 228 10.29 13.77 23.77
N PRO A 229 8.94 13.90 23.73
CA PRO A 229 8.06 12.77 23.45
C PRO A 229 8.46 12.06 22.15
N VAL A 230 8.68 10.74 22.22
CA VAL A 230 8.98 9.94 21.03
C VAL A 230 7.67 9.38 20.50
N ALA A 231 7.21 9.92 19.36
CA ALA A 231 6.02 9.40 18.70
C ALA A 231 6.23 7.93 18.27
N PRO A 232 5.21 7.06 18.39
CA PRO A 232 5.33 5.68 17.95
C PRO A 232 5.64 5.63 16.45
N THR A 233 6.50 4.70 16.04
CA THR A 233 6.86 4.49 14.63
C THR A 233 6.10 3.33 13.99
N SER A 234 5.36 2.56 14.79
CA SER A 234 4.52 1.45 14.32
C SER A 234 3.26 1.33 15.17
N THR A 235 2.20 0.84 14.54
CA THR A 235 0.95 0.46 15.17
C THR A 235 0.56 -0.95 14.73
N ASN A 236 0.10 -1.76 15.67
CA ASN A 236 -0.30 -3.13 15.42
C ASN A 236 -1.81 -3.21 15.29
N TRP A 237 -2.30 -3.92 14.28
CA TRP A 237 -3.72 -4.26 14.20
C TRP A 237 -4.05 -5.19 15.36
N LEU A 238 -4.96 -4.75 16.21
CA LEU A 238 -5.55 -5.53 17.29
C LEU A 238 -6.79 -6.27 16.76
N GLY A 239 -7.64 -5.54 16.03
CA GLY A 239 -9.00 -5.96 15.72
C GLY A 239 -9.86 -6.07 16.97
N SER A 240 -11.18 -5.99 16.80
CA SER A 240 -12.12 -6.21 17.91
C SER A 240 -12.80 -7.59 17.79
N ALA A 241 -13.11 -8.18 18.94
CA ALA A 241 -13.98 -9.37 19.06
C ALA A 241 -15.46 -8.99 19.23
N ILE A 242 -15.75 -7.75 19.61
CA ILE A 242 -17.07 -7.25 20.02
C ILE A 242 -17.52 -6.12 19.07
N GLY A 243 -18.82 -5.99 18.81
CA GLY A 243 -19.39 -5.01 17.87
C GLY A 243 -19.76 -5.62 16.53
N THR A 244 -20.21 -4.82 15.57
CA THR A 244 -20.62 -5.30 14.23
C THR A 244 -19.42 -5.74 13.41
N THR A 245 -19.60 -6.66 12.44
CA THR A 245 -18.52 -7.10 11.55
C THR A 245 -17.82 -5.93 10.86
N ALA A 246 -18.57 -4.89 10.46
CA ALA A 246 -18.02 -3.69 9.85
C ALA A 246 -17.05 -2.97 10.81
N ALA A 247 -17.47 -2.68 12.05
CA ALA A 247 -16.64 -1.99 13.04
C ALA A 247 -15.38 -2.79 13.41
N ARG A 248 -15.50 -4.12 13.58
CA ARG A 248 -14.37 -4.99 13.96
C ARG A 248 -13.28 -5.05 12.88
N GLN A 249 -13.66 -4.88 11.61
CA GLN A 249 -12.74 -4.91 10.47
C GLN A 249 -12.34 -3.51 9.96
N ASP A 250 -12.89 -2.44 10.54
CA ASP A 250 -12.70 -1.09 10.02
C ASP A 250 -11.27 -0.59 10.23
N TRP A 251 -10.54 -0.40 9.13
CA TRP A 251 -9.19 0.19 9.13
C TRP A 251 -9.14 1.54 9.84
N PHE A 252 -10.20 2.34 9.74
CA PHE A 252 -10.23 3.73 10.21
C PHE A 252 -10.65 3.86 11.67
N LEU A 253 -11.03 2.77 12.33
CA LEU A 253 -11.39 2.80 13.74
C LEU A 253 -10.11 2.71 14.58
N ALA A 254 -9.78 3.79 15.29
CA ALA A 254 -8.55 3.89 16.09
C ALA A 254 -8.42 2.77 17.13
N SER A 255 -9.53 2.32 17.73
CA SER A 255 -9.51 1.24 18.73
C SER A 255 -9.13 -0.13 18.17
N ASN A 256 -9.11 -0.32 16.84
CA ASN A 256 -8.59 -1.53 16.21
C ASN A 256 -7.05 -1.54 16.11
N TRP A 257 -6.37 -0.47 16.55
CA TRP A 257 -4.94 -0.29 16.42
C TRP A 257 -4.28 0.04 17.76
N SER A 258 -3.10 -0.53 18.03
CA SER A 258 -2.41 -0.34 19.31
C SER A 258 -1.92 1.09 19.55
N ASN A 259 -1.59 1.81 18.48
CA ASN A 259 -1.08 3.18 18.53
C ASN A 259 -1.86 4.12 17.59
N GLY A 260 -3.19 3.95 17.54
CA GLY A 260 -4.05 4.70 16.62
C GLY A 260 -3.91 4.26 15.15
N VAL A 261 -4.74 4.86 14.29
CA VAL A 261 -4.81 4.54 12.86
C VAL A 261 -3.47 4.87 12.18
N PRO A 262 -2.93 3.98 11.32
CA PRO A 262 -1.72 4.25 10.56
C PRO A 262 -1.77 5.56 9.77
N THR A 263 -0.63 6.23 9.67
CA THR A 263 -0.45 7.53 9.00
C THR A 263 0.79 7.50 8.10
N ALA A 264 1.09 8.60 7.39
CA ALA A 264 2.28 8.68 6.53
C ALA A 264 3.62 8.42 7.26
N THR A 265 3.67 8.60 8.59
CA THR A 265 4.86 8.43 9.42
C THR A 265 4.80 7.17 10.31
N LEU A 266 3.63 6.56 10.44
CA LEU A 266 3.37 5.41 11.31
C LEU A 266 3.20 4.13 10.48
N ASN A 267 4.05 3.12 10.74
CA ASN A 267 3.94 1.82 10.06
C ASN A 267 2.72 1.04 10.54
N ALA A 268 2.06 0.33 9.62
CA ALA A 268 0.97 -0.59 9.93
C ALA A 268 1.51 -2.02 9.97
N THR A 269 1.28 -2.73 11.08
CA THR A 269 1.65 -4.14 11.19
C THR A 269 0.43 -4.99 11.55
N ILE A 270 0.15 -6.00 10.73
CA ILE A 270 -0.97 -6.93 10.93
C ILE A 270 -0.36 -8.32 11.12
N LEU A 271 -0.56 -8.90 12.30
CA LEU A 271 -0.04 -10.23 12.67
C LEU A 271 -1.16 -11.26 12.74
N ARG A 272 -0.80 -12.54 12.83
CA ARG A 272 -1.77 -13.64 13.04
C ARG A 272 -2.48 -13.56 14.39
N GLY A 273 -3.53 -14.36 14.55
CA GLY A 273 -4.21 -14.56 15.84
C GLY A 273 -5.10 -13.40 16.26
N ARG A 274 -5.51 -12.56 15.31
CA ARG A 274 -6.41 -11.43 15.58
C ARG A 274 -7.86 -11.89 15.53
N PRO A 275 -8.75 -11.39 16.41
CA PRO A 275 -10.17 -11.75 16.40
C PRO A 275 -10.87 -11.44 15.07
N SER A 276 -10.35 -10.45 14.35
CA SER A 276 -10.78 -10.03 13.03
C SER A 276 -9.60 -9.38 12.29
N TYR A 277 -9.67 -9.37 10.96
CA TYR A 277 -8.66 -8.77 10.10
C TYR A 277 -9.18 -7.52 9.40
N PRO A 278 -8.30 -6.55 9.09
CA PRO A 278 -8.71 -5.28 8.54
C PRO A 278 -9.30 -5.41 7.14
N MET A 279 -10.24 -4.51 6.85
CA MET A 279 -10.86 -4.31 5.54
C MET A 279 -10.84 -2.82 5.18
N ILE A 280 -10.39 -2.51 3.96
CA ILE A 280 -10.51 -1.19 3.35
C ILE A 280 -11.60 -1.26 2.29
N ALA A 281 -12.80 -0.77 2.63
CA ALA A 281 -13.96 -0.77 1.73
C ALA A 281 -14.06 0.52 0.89
N ALA A 282 -13.67 1.66 1.46
CA ALA A 282 -13.69 2.98 0.83
C ALA A 282 -12.67 3.91 1.55
N GLY A 283 -12.62 5.18 1.16
CA GLY A 283 -11.79 6.20 1.83
C GLY A 283 -10.31 6.16 1.43
N MET A 284 -9.50 6.95 2.15
CA MET A 284 -8.05 7.09 1.95
C MET A 284 -7.30 6.59 3.18
N ALA A 285 -6.95 5.31 3.18
CA ALA A 285 -6.03 4.75 4.17
C ALA A 285 -4.59 5.18 3.85
N MET A 286 -3.80 5.43 4.89
CA MET A 286 -2.38 5.75 4.77
C MET A 286 -1.56 4.88 5.73
N ALA A 287 -0.31 4.60 5.39
CA ALA A 287 0.69 4.10 6.33
C ALA A 287 2.08 4.53 5.86
N LYS A 288 3.08 4.51 6.75
CA LYS A 288 4.49 4.59 6.34
C LYS A 288 4.81 3.34 5.53
N GLY A 289 5.06 2.21 6.17
CA GLY A 289 5.07 0.89 5.54
C GLY A 289 3.88 0.05 6.00
N LEU A 290 3.61 -1.03 5.27
CA LEU A 290 2.66 -2.06 5.65
C LEU A 290 3.37 -3.41 5.77
N THR A 291 3.20 -4.08 6.90
CA THR A 291 3.63 -5.46 7.13
C THR A 291 2.43 -6.34 7.40
N LEU A 292 2.18 -7.31 6.53
CA LEU A 292 1.21 -8.39 6.72
C LEU A 292 1.97 -9.68 7.03
N GLY A 293 1.90 -10.11 8.29
CA GLY A 293 2.58 -11.31 8.79
C GLY A 293 1.99 -12.62 8.25
N ALA A 294 2.72 -13.72 8.45
CA ALA A 294 2.27 -15.05 8.07
C ALA A 294 0.91 -15.40 8.68
N MET A 295 -0.01 -15.93 7.86
CA MET A 295 -1.40 -16.26 8.22
C MET A 295 -2.27 -15.07 8.65
N ALA A 296 -1.78 -13.83 8.54
CA ALA A 296 -2.61 -12.64 8.67
C ALA A 296 -3.33 -12.34 7.35
N SER A 297 -4.43 -11.58 7.42
CA SER A 297 -5.17 -11.17 6.22
C SER A 297 -5.40 -9.65 6.18
N LEU A 298 -5.52 -9.10 4.97
CA LEU A 298 -6.02 -7.75 4.70
C LEU A 298 -6.90 -7.81 3.44
N SER A 299 -8.13 -7.30 3.54
CA SER A 299 -9.03 -7.19 2.39
C SER A 299 -9.12 -5.75 1.89
N GLN A 300 -9.00 -5.54 0.59
CA GLN A 300 -9.27 -4.26 -0.06
C GLN A 300 -10.39 -4.43 -1.08
N ARG A 301 -11.55 -3.83 -0.80
CA ARG A 301 -12.72 -3.85 -1.69
C ARG A 301 -12.91 -2.53 -2.44
N GLY A 302 -12.27 -1.46 -1.98
CA GLY A 302 -12.33 -0.13 -2.56
C GLY A 302 -11.30 0.81 -1.93
N GLY A 303 -11.53 2.12 -2.07
CA GLY A 303 -10.67 3.14 -1.50
C GLY A 303 -9.22 3.13 -2.01
N THR A 304 -8.37 3.90 -1.35
CA THR A 304 -6.92 3.94 -1.64
C THR A 304 -6.13 3.64 -0.37
N LEU A 305 -5.13 2.77 -0.46
CA LEU A 305 -4.10 2.57 0.56
C LEU A 305 -2.80 3.24 0.07
N THR A 306 -2.43 4.37 0.66
CA THR A 306 -1.22 5.12 0.29
C THR A 306 -0.07 4.77 1.23
N LEU A 307 1.05 4.35 0.67
CA LEU A 307 2.25 3.94 1.41
C LEU A 307 3.42 4.86 1.10
N ARG A 308 4.14 5.32 2.13
CA ARG A 308 5.40 6.09 1.99
C ARG A 308 6.66 5.21 2.00
N GLY A 309 6.52 3.95 2.41
CA GLY A 309 7.55 2.93 2.57
C GLY A 309 7.07 1.58 2.04
N ASN A 310 7.74 0.49 2.43
CA ASN A 310 7.56 -0.81 1.77
C ASN A 310 6.19 -1.45 2.04
N PHE A 311 5.76 -2.30 1.10
CA PHE A 311 4.65 -3.24 1.28
C PHE A 311 5.24 -4.63 1.44
N SER A 312 5.06 -5.24 2.61
CA SER A 312 5.55 -6.59 2.93
C SER A 312 4.38 -7.53 3.16
N ASN A 313 4.23 -8.56 2.33
CA ASN A 313 3.16 -9.53 2.43
C ASN A 313 3.68 -10.96 2.57
N SER A 314 3.55 -11.49 3.77
CA SER A 314 3.75 -12.91 4.09
C SER A 314 2.44 -13.63 4.44
N GLY A 315 1.30 -12.93 4.36
CA GLY A 315 -0.04 -13.46 4.64
C GLY A 315 -0.90 -13.51 3.39
N THR A 316 -2.19 -13.16 3.56
CA THR A 316 -3.19 -13.13 2.48
C THR A 316 -3.68 -11.70 2.25
N PHE A 317 -3.27 -11.11 1.13
CA PHE A 317 -3.80 -9.83 0.67
C PHE A 317 -4.86 -10.05 -0.42
N THR A 318 -6.11 -9.73 -0.11
CA THR A 318 -7.26 -9.95 -1.01
C THR A 318 -7.80 -8.63 -1.53
N ALA A 319 -7.38 -8.24 -2.73
CA ALA A 319 -7.94 -7.09 -3.44
C ALA A 319 -9.03 -7.51 -4.45
N THR A 320 -10.26 -7.03 -4.25
CA THR A 320 -11.39 -7.13 -5.20
C THR A 320 -11.80 -5.75 -5.74
N GLY A 321 -11.15 -4.69 -5.27
CA GLY A 321 -11.35 -3.32 -5.69
C GLY A 321 -10.27 -2.40 -5.08
N GLY A 322 -10.37 -1.11 -5.35
CA GLY A 322 -9.48 -0.10 -4.76
C GLY A 322 -8.09 0.00 -5.40
N THR A 323 -7.24 0.82 -4.78
CA THR A 323 -5.90 1.15 -5.25
C THR A 323 -4.89 1.05 -4.13
N VAL A 324 -3.73 0.45 -4.38
CA VAL A 324 -2.53 0.64 -3.56
C VAL A 324 -1.66 1.69 -4.26
N ALA A 325 -1.27 2.74 -3.54
CA ALA A 325 -0.42 3.81 -4.06
C ALA A 325 0.93 3.82 -3.35
N LEU A 326 1.99 3.50 -4.08
CA LEU A 326 3.37 3.63 -3.63
C LEU A 326 3.80 5.09 -3.84
N ALA A 327 3.73 5.89 -2.78
CA ALA A 327 3.93 7.34 -2.81
C ALA A 327 5.14 7.79 -1.95
N GLY A 328 6.12 6.92 -1.76
CA GLY A 328 7.37 7.23 -1.08
C GLY A 328 8.26 8.19 -1.88
N SER A 329 9.16 8.89 -1.19
CA SER A 329 10.21 9.72 -1.80
C SER A 329 11.43 8.91 -2.25
N THR A 330 11.52 7.66 -1.82
CA THR A 330 12.57 6.70 -2.19
C THR A 330 11.94 5.47 -2.85
N ASN A 331 12.71 4.75 -3.65
CA ASN A 331 12.28 3.50 -4.29
C ASN A 331 11.69 2.52 -3.26
N GLN A 332 10.43 2.13 -3.43
CA GLN A 332 9.70 1.26 -2.49
C GLN A 332 9.82 -0.21 -2.89
N ARG A 333 9.85 -1.10 -1.91
CA ARG A 333 9.93 -2.54 -2.14
C ARG A 333 8.59 -3.22 -1.92
N LEU A 334 8.20 -4.07 -2.87
CA LEU A 334 7.12 -5.05 -2.72
C LEU A 334 7.76 -6.38 -2.30
N THR A 335 7.63 -6.75 -1.03
CA THR A 335 8.39 -7.84 -0.39
C THR A 335 7.47 -8.80 0.36
N GLY A 336 8.07 -9.76 1.08
CA GLY A 336 7.39 -10.82 1.81
C GLY A 336 7.53 -12.18 1.12
N THR A 337 6.82 -13.17 1.62
CA THR A 337 6.91 -14.57 1.14
C THR A 337 5.71 -14.98 0.28
N SER A 338 4.63 -14.21 0.29
CA SER A 338 3.41 -14.50 -0.46
C SER A 338 3.34 -13.70 -1.77
N THR A 339 2.66 -14.26 -2.77
CA THR A 339 2.27 -13.51 -3.97
C THR A 339 1.29 -12.40 -3.60
N SER A 340 1.57 -11.18 -4.04
CA SER A 340 0.70 -10.02 -3.78
C SER A 340 -0.16 -9.70 -4.99
N GLY A 341 -1.48 -9.87 -4.87
CA GLY A 341 -2.45 -9.57 -5.93
C GLY A 341 -3.10 -8.20 -5.76
N PHE A 342 -2.77 -7.23 -6.62
CA PHE A 342 -3.33 -5.89 -6.57
C PHE A 342 -4.49 -5.72 -7.56
N TRP A 343 -5.54 -5.03 -7.13
CA TRP A 343 -6.58 -4.57 -8.04
C TRP A 343 -6.04 -3.45 -8.94
N ASN A 344 -5.77 -2.29 -8.36
CA ASN A 344 -4.92 -1.27 -8.98
C ASN A 344 -3.65 -1.04 -8.15
N LEU A 345 -2.54 -0.79 -8.83
CA LEU A 345 -1.27 -0.39 -8.24
C LEU A 345 -0.76 0.88 -8.94
N ASN A 346 -0.53 1.93 -8.16
CA ASN A 346 0.11 3.16 -8.62
C ASN A 346 1.55 3.20 -8.11
N VAL A 347 2.52 3.22 -9.01
CA VAL A 347 3.94 3.41 -8.69
C VAL A 347 4.27 4.90 -8.85
N GLY A 348 4.62 5.55 -7.73
CA GLY A 348 5.02 6.95 -7.69
C GLY A 348 6.37 7.21 -8.35
N ALA A 349 6.76 8.49 -8.42
CA ALA A 349 7.95 8.93 -9.16
C ALA A 349 9.26 8.28 -8.68
N ALA A 350 9.37 7.94 -7.39
CA ALA A 350 10.55 7.28 -6.83
C ALA A 350 10.75 5.83 -7.30
N GLY A 351 9.74 5.25 -7.95
CA GLY A 351 9.77 3.87 -8.45
C GLY A 351 9.48 2.82 -7.38
N ALA A 352 9.45 1.57 -7.84
CA ALA A 352 9.31 0.40 -6.98
C ALA A 352 10.15 -0.78 -7.48
N THR A 353 10.43 -1.73 -6.59
CA THR A 353 11.17 -2.95 -6.91
C THR A 353 10.51 -4.17 -6.29
N LEU A 354 10.35 -5.23 -7.10
CA LEU A 354 9.83 -6.51 -6.61
C LEU A 354 10.91 -7.27 -5.83
N SER A 355 10.53 -7.83 -4.70
CA SER A 355 11.30 -8.83 -3.94
C SER A 355 10.49 -10.12 -3.73
N SER A 356 9.20 -10.10 -4.06
CA SER A 356 8.28 -11.25 -4.10
C SER A 356 7.41 -11.21 -5.37
N PRO A 357 6.74 -12.32 -5.75
CA PRO A 357 5.84 -12.34 -6.91
C PRO A 357 4.65 -11.38 -6.76
N VAL A 358 4.24 -10.76 -7.87
CA VAL A 358 3.11 -9.82 -7.93
C VAL A 358 2.15 -10.19 -9.05
N GLN A 359 0.86 -10.06 -8.77
CA GLN A 359 -0.21 -10.19 -9.75
C GLN A 359 -1.00 -8.88 -9.86
N MET A 360 -1.25 -8.45 -11.09
CA MET A 360 -2.10 -7.31 -11.41
C MET A 360 -3.44 -7.80 -11.92
N LYS A 361 -4.55 -7.35 -11.30
CA LYS A 361 -5.92 -7.72 -11.70
C LYS A 361 -6.58 -6.66 -12.60
N ARG A 362 -6.16 -5.39 -12.53
CA ARG A 362 -6.80 -4.30 -13.27
C ARG A 362 -5.83 -3.28 -13.87
N VAL A 363 -5.31 -2.33 -13.10
CA VAL A 363 -4.39 -1.29 -13.65
C VAL A 363 -3.08 -1.24 -12.88
N LEU A 364 -1.96 -1.31 -13.60
CA LEU A 364 -0.67 -0.85 -13.13
C LEU A 364 -0.39 0.54 -13.74
N LYS A 365 -0.39 1.59 -12.91
CA LYS A 365 -0.02 2.95 -13.34
C LYS A 365 1.41 3.27 -12.91
N LEU A 366 2.24 3.71 -13.84
CA LEU A 366 3.67 3.92 -13.64
C LEU A 366 4.03 5.39 -13.83
N THR A 367 4.26 6.10 -12.74
CA THR A 367 4.87 7.44 -12.75
C THR A 367 6.38 7.32 -12.67
N GLY A 368 6.88 6.42 -11.81
CA GLY A 368 8.26 5.94 -11.79
C GLY A 368 8.36 4.48 -12.23
N ASN A 369 9.59 3.98 -12.39
CA ASN A 369 9.84 2.62 -12.88
C ASN A 369 9.46 1.55 -11.85
N LEU A 370 8.97 0.40 -12.33
CA LEU A 370 8.83 -0.82 -11.54
C LEU A 370 9.86 -1.84 -12.02
N SER A 371 10.89 -2.11 -11.22
CA SER A 371 11.86 -3.18 -11.51
C SER A 371 11.30 -4.53 -11.06
N THR A 372 11.25 -5.52 -11.96
CA THR A 372 10.82 -6.88 -11.60
C THR A 372 11.88 -7.63 -10.84
N ASN A 373 13.16 -7.25 -10.95
CA ASN A 373 14.27 -7.84 -10.18
C ASN A 373 14.25 -9.38 -10.20
N ASN A 374 14.01 -9.94 -11.39
CA ASN A 374 13.88 -11.38 -11.64
C ASN A 374 12.79 -12.06 -10.78
N ARG A 375 11.76 -11.31 -10.38
CA ARG A 375 10.54 -11.83 -9.75
C ARG A 375 9.42 -11.86 -10.78
N ILE A 376 8.47 -12.77 -10.57
CA ILE A 376 7.31 -12.93 -11.43
C ILE A 376 6.37 -11.73 -11.24
N LEU A 377 6.08 -11.04 -12.35
CA LEU A 377 5.00 -10.06 -12.45
C LEU A 377 3.99 -10.58 -13.47
N THR A 378 2.77 -10.88 -13.04
CA THR A 378 1.71 -11.41 -13.92
C THR A 378 0.56 -10.41 -14.06
N PHE A 379 0.21 -10.07 -15.29
CA PHE A 379 -1.01 -9.34 -15.63
C PHE A 379 -2.11 -10.35 -15.91
N LEU A 380 -3.07 -10.44 -15.01
CA LEU A 380 -4.13 -11.44 -15.09
C LEU A 380 -5.17 -11.07 -16.15
N SER A 381 -5.73 -12.09 -16.79
CA SER A 381 -6.87 -11.95 -17.69
C SER A 381 -7.86 -13.06 -17.44
N VAL A 382 -9.10 -12.68 -17.16
CA VAL A 382 -10.22 -13.57 -16.86
C VAL A 382 -11.45 -13.09 -17.63
N ALA A 383 -12.53 -13.88 -17.61
CA ALA A 383 -13.77 -13.56 -18.32
C ALA A 383 -14.33 -12.16 -18.03
N THR A 384 -14.13 -11.64 -16.82
CA THR A 384 -14.68 -10.34 -16.37
C THR A 384 -13.71 -9.17 -16.52
N GLY A 385 -12.43 -9.42 -16.85
CA GLY A 385 -11.42 -8.36 -16.80
C GLY A 385 -10.04 -8.80 -17.26
N THR A 386 -9.38 -7.93 -18.03
CA THR A 386 -7.97 -8.04 -18.40
C THR A 386 -7.19 -6.91 -17.74
N ALA A 387 -6.06 -7.21 -17.11
CA ALA A 387 -5.18 -6.20 -16.54
C ALA A 387 -4.42 -5.42 -17.62
N MET A 388 -4.11 -4.15 -17.36
CA MET A 388 -3.40 -3.28 -18.30
C MET A 388 -2.37 -2.38 -17.61
N VAL A 389 -1.44 -1.86 -18.41
CA VAL A 389 -0.41 -0.92 -17.97
C VAL A 389 -0.68 0.48 -18.51
N VAL A 390 -0.58 1.47 -17.63
CA VAL A 390 -0.61 2.90 -17.96
C VAL A 390 0.77 3.49 -17.64
N ASN A 391 1.51 3.84 -18.68
CA ASN A 391 2.79 4.53 -18.56
C ASN A 391 2.56 6.04 -18.47
N ALA A 392 2.78 6.62 -17.29
CA ALA A 392 2.62 8.05 -16.98
C ALA A 392 3.97 8.72 -16.65
N GLY A 393 5.08 8.16 -17.16
CA GLY A 393 6.45 8.60 -16.90
C GLY A 393 7.41 7.43 -16.62
N GLY A 394 6.89 6.34 -16.04
CA GLY A 394 7.67 5.15 -15.72
C GLY A 394 7.39 3.95 -16.61
N VAL A 395 8.25 2.93 -16.53
CA VAL A 395 8.12 1.65 -17.24
C VAL A 395 8.32 0.45 -16.31
N VAL A 396 7.91 -0.73 -16.75
CA VAL A 396 8.35 -1.99 -16.13
C VAL A 396 9.74 -2.30 -16.67
N VAL A 397 10.68 -2.59 -15.77
CA VAL A 397 12.05 -3.00 -16.11
C VAL A 397 12.21 -4.46 -15.73
N GLY A 398 12.33 -5.34 -16.72
CA GLY A 398 12.34 -6.79 -16.50
C GLY A 398 11.15 -7.49 -17.15
N ALA A 399 11.25 -8.82 -17.28
CA ALA A 399 10.20 -9.62 -17.90
C ALA A 399 8.93 -9.68 -17.05
N ALA A 400 7.78 -9.77 -17.71
CA ALA A 400 6.47 -9.97 -17.11
C ALA A 400 5.67 -10.97 -17.93
N THR A 401 4.73 -11.64 -17.28
CA THR A 401 3.73 -12.54 -17.89
C THR A 401 2.46 -11.74 -18.14
N VAL A 402 1.97 -11.71 -19.38
CA VAL A 402 0.71 -11.05 -19.76
C VAL A 402 -0.26 -12.12 -20.22
N GLN A 403 -1.33 -12.33 -19.47
CA GLN A 403 -2.36 -13.30 -19.83
C GLN A 403 -3.39 -12.69 -20.79
N ARG A 404 -3.99 -13.54 -21.62
CA ARG A 404 -5.11 -13.15 -22.46
C ARG A 404 -6.23 -14.17 -22.48
N TYR A 405 -7.30 -13.91 -21.73
CA TYR A 405 -8.52 -14.70 -21.78
C TYR A 405 -9.22 -14.53 -23.12
N LEU A 406 -9.58 -15.65 -23.75
CA LEU A 406 -10.31 -15.70 -25.02
C LEU A 406 -11.79 -15.85 -24.73
N THR A 407 -12.60 -14.90 -25.19
CA THR A 407 -14.05 -14.93 -24.93
C THR A 407 -14.74 -16.14 -25.55
N THR A 408 -15.75 -16.67 -24.87
CA THR A 408 -16.62 -17.75 -25.36
C THR A 408 -17.89 -17.24 -26.04
N VAL A 409 -18.17 -15.93 -25.96
CA VAL A 409 -19.49 -15.37 -26.31
C VAL A 409 -19.83 -15.54 -27.79
N ALA A 410 -18.86 -15.37 -28.70
CA ALA A 410 -19.09 -15.52 -30.15
C ALA A 410 -18.73 -16.92 -30.66
N ASN A 411 -17.72 -17.55 -30.07
CA ASN A 411 -17.32 -18.91 -30.36
C ASN A 411 -16.71 -19.54 -29.08
N PRO A 412 -17.40 -20.48 -28.43
CA PRO A 412 -16.85 -21.21 -27.29
C PRO A 412 -15.87 -22.31 -27.71
N GLY A 413 -15.97 -22.82 -28.94
CA GLY A 413 -15.13 -23.88 -29.47
C GLY A 413 -13.88 -23.38 -30.18
N VAL A 414 -13.22 -24.32 -30.85
CA VAL A 414 -12.04 -24.09 -31.70
C VAL A 414 -12.37 -23.10 -32.82
N GLY A 415 -11.40 -22.28 -33.21
CA GLY A 415 -11.48 -21.41 -34.38
C GLY A 415 -10.34 -20.39 -34.39
N TYR A 416 -10.10 -19.72 -35.52
CA TYR A 416 -9.01 -18.76 -35.61
C TYR A 416 -9.22 -17.53 -34.71
N ARG A 417 -8.25 -17.29 -33.83
CA ARG A 417 -8.12 -16.11 -32.99
C ARG A 417 -6.89 -15.34 -33.47
N HIS A 418 -7.09 -14.12 -33.97
CA HIS A 418 -5.99 -13.25 -34.38
C HIS A 418 -5.34 -12.64 -33.15
N MET A 419 -4.15 -13.13 -32.80
CA MET A 419 -3.39 -12.72 -31.63
C MET A 419 -2.22 -11.82 -32.00
N SER A 420 -1.69 -11.10 -31.03
CA SER A 420 -0.45 -10.34 -31.15
C SER A 420 0.26 -10.30 -29.79
N SER A 421 1.57 -10.14 -29.80
CA SER A 421 2.35 -10.12 -28.56
C SER A 421 2.33 -8.72 -27.93
N PRO A 422 1.87 -8.58 -26.66
CA PRO A 422 2.01 -7.36 -25.87
C PRO A 422 3.42 -7.19 -25.25
N VAL A 423 4.31 -8.16 -25.48
CA VAL A 423 5.70 -8.19 -25.02
C VAL A 423 6.66 -8.27 -26.21
N VAL A 424 7.94 -7.97 -25.97
CA VAL A 424 8.98 -8.02 -26.98
C VAL A 424 9.43 -9.46 -27.22
N SER A 425 9.25 -9.93 -28.45
CA SER A 425 9.86 -11.16 -29.00
C SER A 425 9.68 -12.44 -28.16
N THR A 426 8.49 -12.67 -27.59
CA THR A 426 8.19 -13.96 -26.93
C THR A 426 8.08 -15.10 -27.98
N PRO A 427 8.56 -16.33 -27.69
CA PRO A 427 8.49 -17.43 -28.66
C PRO A 427 7.05 -17.93 -28.90
N VAL A 428 6.81 -18.56 -30.05
CA VAL A 428 5.52 -19.21 -30.37
C VAL A 428 5.11 -20.26 -29.31
N SER A 429 6.07 -20.96 -28.71
CA SER A 429 5.85 -21.93 -27.63
C SER A 429 5.09 -21.36 -26.44
N ASP A 430 5.17 -20.05 -26.22
CA ASP A 430 4.60 -19.37 -25.07
C ASP A 430 3.06 -19.27 -25.15
N LEU A 431 2.48 -19.48 -26.33
CA LEU A 431 1.02 -19.61 -26.49
C LEU A 431 0.43 -20.86 -25.81
N THR A 432 1.28 -21.74 -25.28
CA THR A 432 0.85 -22.95 -24.58
C THR A 432 0.01 -22.59 -23.37
N THR A 433 -1.19 -23.17 -23.30
CA THR A 433 -2.07 -23.07 -22.12
C THR A 433 -2.72 -24.43 -21.90
N VAL A 434 -3.21 -24.70 -20.69
CA VAL A 434 -3.98 -25.92 -20.43
C VAL A 434 -5.10 -26.04 -21.47
N GLY A 435 -5.10 -27.13 -22.24
CA GLY A 435 -6.05 -27.37 -23.33
C GLY A 435 -5.62 -26.89 -24.72
N PHE A 436 -4.42 -26.31 -24.88
CA PHE A 436 -3.87 -25.92 -26.19
C PHE A 436 -2.35 -25.99 -26.22
N THR A 437 -1.82 -26.64 -27.25
CA THR A 437 -0.39 -26.68 -27.56
C THR A 437 -0.18 -26.09 -28.96
N PRO A 438 0.70 -25.09 -29.14
CA PRO A 438 1.03 -24.58 -30.46
C PRO A 438 1.72 -25.66 -31.30
N VAL A 439 1.32 -25.74 -32.57
CA VAL A 439 1.84 -26.65 -33.58
C VAL A 439 2.25 -25.79 -34.77
N VAL A 440 3.50 -25.95 -35.18
CA VAL A 440 4.10 -25.30 -36.34
C VAL A 440 4.54 -26.37 -37.34
N ASN A 441 4.59 -26.02 -38.62
CA ASN A 441 5.00 -26.92 -39.68
C ASN A 441 5.68 -26.15 -40.82
N PRO A 442 7.03 -26.07 -40.88
CA PRO A 442 7.72 -25.38 -41.96
C PRO A 442 7.44 -25.96 -43.35
N ASP A 443 7.11 -27.26 -43.46
CA ASP A 443 6.80 -27.88 -44.75
C ASP A 443 5.56 -27.25 -45.40
N TYR A 444 4.62 -26.79 -44.58
CA TYR A 444 3.45 -26.01 -45.03
C TYR A 444 3.85 -24.84 -45.93
N ASN A 445 5.00 -24.23 -45.65
CA ASN A 445 5.48 -23.04 -46.36
C ASN A 445 5.86 -23.33 -47.82
N THR A 446 6.15 -24.58 -48.16
CA THR A 446 6.59 -25.00 -49.51
C THR A 446 5.49 -25.67 -50.34
N LEU A 447 4.29 -25.87 -49.77
CA LEU A 447 3.20 -26.56 -50.45
C LEU A 447 2.67 -25.79 -51.67
N PRO A 448 2.58 -26.43 -52.86
CA PRO A 448 2.06 -25.79 -54.07
C PRO A 448 0.57 -25.46 -53.99
N ASN A 449 -0.20 -26.27 -53.25
CA ASN A 449 -1.61 -26.03 -52.92
C ASN A 449 -1.84 -26.44 -51.48
N GLN A 450 -1.89 -25.45 -50.60
CA GLN A 450 -2.04 -25.69 -49.16
C GLN A 450 -3.41 -26.28 -48.82
N SER A 451 -4.43 -26.05 -49.64
CA SER A 451 -5.77 -26.58 -49.41
C SER A 451 -5.86 -28.10 -49.63
N ALA A 452 -4.83 -28.73 -50.23
CA ALA A 452 -4.85 -30.15 -50.59
C ALA A 452 -4.24 -31.10 -49.54
N LYS A 453 -3.62 -30.57 -48.47
CA LYS A 453 -2.94 -31.36 -47.41
C LYS A 453 -3.32 -30.90 -45.99
N PRO A 454 -4.59 -31.11 -45.58
CA PRO A 454 -5.09 -30.68 -44.27
C PRO A 454 -4.36 -31.31 -43.08
N ASP A 455 -3.78 -32.50 -43.26
CA ASP A 455 -2.93 -33.21 -42.29
C ASP A 455 -1.63 -32.48 -41.94
N GLN A 456 -1.22 -31.51 -42.77
CA GLN A 456 0.00 -30.73 -42.60
C GLN A 456 -0.27 -29.31 -42.05
N PHE A 457 -1.50 -29.00 -41.61
CA PHE A 457 -1.83 -27.65 -41.15
C PHE A 457 -1.25 -27.40 -39.75
N PRO A 458 -0.48 -26.31 -39.56
CA PRO A 458 -0.16 -25.83 -38.23
C PRO A 458 -1.44 -25.28 -37.58
N ASN A 459 -1.39 -24.99 -36.27
CA ASN A 459 -2.45 -24.24 -35.60
C ASN A 459 -2.04 -22.80 -35.26
N VAL A 460 -0.81 -22.40 -35.62
CA VAL A 460 -0.32 -21.02 -35.56
C VAL A 460 0.16 -20.61 -36.95
N PHE A 461 -0.32 -19.46 -37.41
CA PHE A 461 0.01 -18.90 -38.72
C PHE A 461 0.55 -17.47 -38.58
N GLY A 462 1.35 -17.03 -39.55
CA GLY A 462 1.56 -15.62 -39.88
C GLY A 462 0.96 -15.31 -41.25
N PHE A 463 1.06 -14.06 -41.70
CA PHE A 463 0.61 -13.64 -43.04
C PHE A 463 1.72 -12.86 -43.76
N ASP A 464 1.92 -13.19 -45.03
CA ASP A 464 2.85 -12.54 -45.95
C ASP A 464 2.18 -12.39 -47.33
N GLU A 465 2.01 -11.14 -47.78
CA GLU A 465 1.40 -10.84 -49.08
C GLU A 465 2.19 -11.38 -50.27
N GLN A 466 3.49 -11.66 -50.11
CA GLN A 466 4.37 -12.11 -51.19
C GLN A 466 4.25 -13.62 -51.45
N ARG A 467 3.54 -14.36 -50.58
CA ARG A 467 3.46 -15.82 -50.67
C ARG A 467 2.43 -16.30 -51.72
N GLY A 468 2.80 -17.32 -52.51
CA GLY A 468 1.96 -17.93 -53.56
C GLY A 468 2.48 -17.71 -55.00
N GLY A 469 3.26 -16.65 -55.24
CA GLY A 469 3.77 -16.36 -56.58
C GLY A 469 2.69 -15.89 -57.59
N PRO A 470 3.04 -15.75 -58.89
CA PRO A 470 2.21 -14.98 -59.82
C PRO A 470 0.94 -15.64 -60.32
N THR A 471 0.85 -16.95 -60.18
CA THR A 471 -0.32 -17.71 -60.62
C THR A 471 -1.29 -17.98 -59.48
N ASP A 472 -0.90 -17.66 -58.23
CA ASP A 472 -1.67 -17.96 -57.03
C ASP A 472 -2.19 -16.69 -56.37
N GLN A 473 -3.36 -16.27 -56.82
CA GLN A 473 -3.95 -14.97 -56.48
C GLN A 473 -4.86 -15.05 -55.23
N ASN A 474 -5.04 -16.24 -54.63
CA ASN A 474 -5.98 -16.49 -53.54
C ASN A 474 -5.46 -15.94 -52.20
N PHE A 475 -6.31 -15.21 -51.46
CA PHE A 475 -5.98 -14.66 -50.15
C PHE A 475 -5.50 -15.70 -49.13
N ILE A 476 -6.04 -16.93 -49.16
CA ILE A 476 -5.66 -18.02 -48.24
C ILE A 476 -4.17 -18.34 -48.31
N HIS A 477 -3.58 -18.24 -49.50
CA HIS A 477 -2.20 -18.70 -49.69
C HIS A 477 -1.15 -17.69 -49.20
N GLY A 478 -1.60 -16.52 -48.70
CA GLY A 478 -0.76 -15.55 -47.98
C GLY A 478 -0.38 -15.97 -46.56
N TYR A 479 -1.06 -16.96 -45.95
CA TYR A 479 -0.70 -17.42 -44.60
C TYR A 479 0.57 -18.26 -44.62
N PHE A 480 1.38 -18.28 -43.56
CA PHE A 480 2.57 -19.14 -43.46
C PHE A 480 2.68 -19.75 -42.07
N SER A 481 3.39 -20.87 -41.90
CA SER A 481 3.71 -21.41 -40.59
C SER A 481 5.04 -20.86 -40.08
N PRO A 482 5.17 -20.49 -38.80
CA PRO A 482 6.49 -20.34 -38.18
C PRO A 482 7.35 -21.60 -38.40
N ASN A 483 8.68 -21.45 -38.45
CA ASN A 483 9.56 -22.57 -38.72
C ASN A 483 9.74 -23.45 -37.48
N THR A 484 9.81 -22.84 -36.30
CA THR A 484 9.99 -23.54 -35.02
C THR A 484 9.14 -22.91 -33.93
N LEU A 485 8.91 -23.65 -32.84
CA LEU A 485 8.26 -23.11 -31.65
C LEU A 485 9.11 -22.03 -30.94
N ALA A 486 10.41 -21.95 -31.23
CA ALA A 486 11.32 -20.92 -30.72
C ALA A 486 11.27 -19.62 -31.54
N ASP A 487 10.62 -19.63 -32.71
CA ASP A 487 10.48 -18.43 -33.53
C ASP A 487 9.73 -17.34 -32.74
N PRO A 488 10.15 -16.07 -32.86
CA PRO A 488 9.52 -14.99 -32.10
C PRO A 488 8.16 -14.61 -32.68
N LEU A 489 7.20 -14.38 -31.78
CA LEU A 489 6.03 -13.55 -32.05
C LEU A 489 6.49 -12.08 -32.13
N VAL A 490 6.72 -11.61 -33.36
CA VAL A 490 7.21 -10.26 -33.65
C VAL A 490 6.20 -9.23 -33.12
N SER A 491 6.67 -8.30 -32.29
CA SER A 491 5.84 -7.21 -31.78
C SER A 491 5.23 -6.42 -32.93
N GLY A 492 3.92 -6.13 -32.84
CA GLY A 492 3.18 -5.39 -33.86
C GLY A 492 2.69 -6.24 -35.03
N ARG A 493 3.09 -7.52 -35.13
CA ARG A 493 2.54 -8.49 -36.08
C ARG A 493 1.36 -9.24 -35.47
N GLY A 494 0.36 -9.55 -36.29
CA GLY A 494 -0.75 -10.43 -35.92
C GLY A 494 -0.52 -11.87 -36.39
N TYR A 495 -1.03 -12.82 -35.63
CA TYR A 495 -0.91 -14.26 -35.87
C TYR A 495 -2.29 -14.92 -35.71
N PRO A 496 -2.86 -15.57 -36.74
CA PRO A 496 -4.02 -16.44 -36.56
C PRO A 496 -3.62 -17.68 -35.77
N VAL A 497 -4.32 -17.93 -34.68
CA VAL A 497 -4.12 -19.10 -33.81
C VAL A 497 -5.43 -19.88 -33.75
N ASN A 498 -5.43 -21.13 -34.15
CA ASN A 498 -6.63 -21.98 -34.12
C ASN A 498 -6.80 -22.58 -32.72
N ILE A 499 -7.58 -21.91 -31.87
CA ILE A 499 -7.65 -22.20 -30.43
C ILE A 499 -9.08 -22.03 -29.90
N SER A 500 -9.45 -22.82 -28.89
CA SER A 500 -10.75 -22.76 -28.25
C SER A 500 -10.99 -21.48 -27.47
N GLY A 501 -12.25 -21.01 -27.45
CA GLY A 501 -12.70 -20.00 -26.49
C GLY A 501 -12.56 -20.51 -25.04
N GLY A 502 -12.46 -19.58 -24.09
CA GLY A 502 -12.34 -19.87 -22.66
C GLY A 502 -10.92 -20.16 -22.17
N LEU A 503 -9.96 -20.37 -23.07
CA LEU A 503 -8.55 -20.56 -22.72
C LEU A 503 -7.87 -19.20 -22.44
N THR A 504 -6.72 -19.25 -21.76
CA THR A 504 -5.95 -18.06 -21.35
C THR A 504 -4.46 -18.25 -21.67
N PRO A 505 -4.06 -18.19 -22.95
CA PRO A 505 -2.64 -18.12 -23.30
C PRO A 505 -1.97 -16.93 -22.62
N ASP A 506 -0.67 -17.05 -22.37
CA ASP A 506 0.15 -15.98 -21.83
C ASP A 506 1.32 -15.60 -22.75
N PHE A 507 1.90 -14.45 -22.45
CA PHE A 507 3.03 -13.87 -23.14
C PHE A 507 4.06 -13.42 -22.10
N VAL A 508 5.26 -13.99 -22.12
CA VAL A 508 6.34 -13.78 -21.17
C VAL A 508 7.48 -13.06 -21.87
N GLY A 509 7.76 -11.84 -21.43
CA GLY A 509 8.83 -11.03 -22.00
C GLY A 509 8.88 -9.63 -21.43
N GLN A 510 9.78 -8.80 -21.96
CA GLN A 510 9.77 -7.37 -21.64
C GLN A 510 8.50 -6.74 -22.22
N LEU A 511 7.80 -5.94 -21.43
CA LEU A 511 6.60 -5.26 -21.92
C LEU A 511 6.97 -4.28 -23.04
N GLN A 512 6.21 -4.28 -24.13
CA GLN A 512 6.40 -3.27 -25.17
C GLN A 512 6.06 -1.89 -24.62
N ASN A 513 6.96 -0.93 -24.82
CA ASN A 513 6.75 0.45 -24.44
C ASN A 513 7.41 1.40 -25.44
N GLY A 514 6.80 2.57 -25.64
CA GLY A 514 7.25 3.55 -26.63
C GLY A 514 6.72 3.20 -28.02
N ASN A 515 6.88 4.14 -28.96
CA ASN A 515 6.41 3.97 -30.33
C ASN A 515 7.06 2.74 -30.97
N LEU A 516 6.25 1.91 -31.65
CA LEU A 516 6.73 0.78 -32.44
C LEU A 516 6.49 1.07 -33.92
N THR A 517 7.53 1.00 -34.74
CA THR A 517 7.42 1.22 -36.19
C THR A 517 7.58 -0.09 -36.95
N MET A 518 6.56 -0.45 -37.72
CA MET A 518 6.62 -1.50 -38.74
C MET A 518 7.21 -0.90 -40.01
N LEU A 519 8.37 -1.40 -40.42
CA LEU A 519 9.10 -0.90 -41.58
C LEU A 519 8.71 -1.64 -42.85
N ASN A 520 8.80 -0.94 -43.98
CA ASN A 520 8.68 -1.53 -45.32
C ASN A 520 7.40 -2.34 -45.54
N LEU A 521 6.25 -1.84 -45.09
CA LEU A 521 4.97 -2.42 -45.47
C LEU A 521 4.73 -2.13 -46.95
N THR A 522 4.71 -3.18 -47.77
CA THR A 522 4.62 -3.06 -49.22
C THR A 522 3.21 -3.29 -49.76
N ARG A 523 3.06 -3.07 -51.06
CA ARG A 523 1.98 -3.62 -51.88
C ARG A 523 2.62 -4.26 -53.11
N THR A 524 3.40 -5.30 -52.87
CA THR A 524 4.14 -6.02 -53.93
C THR A 524 3.65 -7.45 -54.12
N GLY A 525 2.77 -7.92 -53.24
CA GLY A 525 2.06 -9.18 -53.45
C GLY A 525 1.12 -9.10 -54.65
N GLU A 526 0.59 -10.25 -55.06
CA GLU A 526 -0.30 -10.35 -56.22
C GLU A 526 -1.75 -10.62 -55.82
N GLY A 527 -2.70 -10.04 -56.55
CA GLY A 527 -4.11 -10.40 -56.44
C GLY A 527 -4.77 -9.89 -55.19
N GLU A 528 -5.59 -10.75 -54.56
CA GLU A 528 -6.42 -10.36 -53.43
C GLU A 528 -5.62 -10.06 -52.16
N LYS A 529 -4.46 -10.71 -51.99
CA LYS A 529 -3.51 -10.51 -50.87
C LYS A 529 -2.67 -9.22 -51.00
N ALA A 530 -2.59 -8.63 -52.20
CA ALA A 530 -1.76 -7.45 -52.45
C ALA A 530 -2.09 -6.26 -51.52
N GLY A 531 -1.06 -5.84 -50.80
CA GLY A 531 -1.05 -4.74 -49.84
C GLY A 531 -1.57 -5.09 -48.46
N TRP A 532 -2.05 -6.31 -48.21
CA TRP A 532 -2.56 -6.67 -46.90
C TRP A 532 -1.43 -7.04 -45.95
N HIS A 533 -1.51 -6.53 -44.73
CA HIS A 533 -0.57 -6.84 -43.66
C HIS A 533 -1.36 -7.21 -42.42
N MET A 534 -0.98 -8.32 -41.78
CA MET A 534 -1.55 -8.71 -40.50
C MET A 534 -0.74 -8.09 -39.37
N LEU A 535 -1.28 -7.00 -38.84
CA LEU A 535 -0.70 -6.24 -37.75
C LEU A 535 -1.40 -6.63 -36.44
N GLY A 536 -0.93 -6.11 -35.32
CA GLY A 536 -1.57 -6.38 -34.04
C GLY A 536 -1.18 -5.39 -32.97
N ASN A 537 -2.05 -5.24 -31.98
CA ASN A 537 -1.80 -4.34 -30.85
C ASN A 537 -0.58 -4.83 -30.07
N PRO A 538 0.55 -4.10 -30.11
CA PRO A 538 1.79 -4.56 -29.51
C PRO A 538 1.87 -4.24 -28.02
N TYR A 539 0.89 -3.54 -27.45
CA TYR A 539 0.99 -2.96 -26.11
C TYR A 539 0.25 -3.79 -25.05
N PRO A 540 0.72 -3.76 -23.79
CA PRO A 540 0.00 -4.31 -22.64
C PRO A 540 -1.17 -3.41 -22.20
N ALA A 541 -1.91 -2.85 -23.16
CA ALA A 541 -3.05 -1.97 -22.99
C ALA A 541 -3.89 -1.96 -24.28
N PRO A 542 -5.20 -1.70 -24.23
CA PRO A 542 -5.96 -1.46 -25.45
C PRO A 542 -5.43 -0.25 -26.23
N LEU A 543 -5.44 -0.38 -27.55
CA LEU A 543 -5.08 0.68 -28.50
C LEU A 543 -6.36 1.30 -29.05
N ASP A 544 -6.41 2.62 -29.14
CA ASP A 544 -7.49 3.35 -29.81
C ASP A 544 -7.06 3.69 -31.24
N TRP A 545 -7.68 3.02 -32.22
CA TRP A 545 -7.40 3.22 -33.65
C TRP A 545 -7.67 4.65 -34.12
N ASP A 546 -8.63 5.34 -33.51
CA ASP A 546 -8.98 6.70 -33.93
C ASP A 546 -7.89 7.72 -33.53
N ARG A 547 -6.96 7.32 -32.67
CA ARG A 547 -5.78 8.10 -32.24
C ARG A 547 -4.50 7.70 -32.99
N VAL A 548 -4.58 6.74 -33.90
CA VAL A 548 -3.45 6.32 -34.74
C VAL A 548 -3.36 7.23 -35.96
N SER A 549 -2.21 7.86 -36.16
CA SER A 549 -1.90 8.60 -37.38
C SER A 549 -1.57 7.61 -38.50
N VAL A 550 -2.48 7.49 -39.47
CA VAL A 550 -2.29 6.60 -40.61
C VAL A 550 -1.42 7.30 -41.66
N PRO A 551 -0.29 6.70 -42.08
CA PRO A 551 0.61 7.31 -43.06
C PRO A 551 -0.01 7.35 -44.46
N ALA A 552 0.48 8.27 -45.30
CA ALA A 552 0.12 8.29 -46.72
C ALA A 552 0.48 6.97 -47.40
N GLY A 553 -0.37 6.51 -48.32
CA GLY A 553 -0.20 5.21 -48.99
C GLY A 553 -0.73 4.01 -48.20
N MET A 554 -1.36 4.23 -47.04
CA MET A 554 -2.06 3.20 -46.26
C MET A 554 -3.54 3.54 -46.11
N SER A 555 -4.39 2.52 -46.14
CA SER A 555 -5.81 2.66 -45.83
C SER A 555 -5.99 3.05 -44.36
N ASN A 556 -6.88 4.00 -44.10
CA ASN A 556 -7.30 4.36 -42.74
C ASN A 556 -8.30 3.36 -42.13
N ALA A 557 -8.66 2.32 -42.88
CA ALA A 557 -9.51 1.23 -42.44
C ALA A 557 -8.71 0.04 -41.91
N ILE A 558 -9.21 -0.58 -40.83
CA ILE A 558 -8.74 -1.87 -40.30
C ILE A 558 -9.87 -2.87 -40.19
N SER A 559 -9.50 -4.15 -40.17
CA SER A 559 -10.42 -5.28 -40.02
C SER A 559 -9.95 -6.22 -38.90
N VAL A 560 -10.76 -6.38 -37.86
CA VAL A 560 -10.54 -7.30 -36.73
C VAL A 560 -11.40 -8.55 -36.95
N TRP A 561 -10.78 -9.73 -36.94
CA TRP A 561 -11.49 -10.99 -37.15
C TRP A 561 -12.24 -11.43 -35.90
N GLN A 562 -13.54 -11.70 -35.97
CA GLN A 562 -14.34 -12.32 -34.92
C GLN A 562 -14.71 -13.74 -35.33
N SER A 563 -14.16 -14.73 -34.65
CA SER A 563 -14.56 -16.13 -34.87
C SER A 563 -15.99 -16.38 -34.37
N THR A 564 -16.77 -17.08 -35.19
CA THR A 564 -18.15 -17.51 -34.90
C THR A 564 -18.33 -19.03 -34.97
N GLY A 565 -17.26 -19.75 -35.30
CA GLY A 565 -17.22 -21.21 -35.33
C GLY A 565 -15.84 -21.73 -35.70
N GLU A 566 -15.78 -23.00 -36.08
CA GLU A 566 -14.53 -23.67 -36.41
C GLU A 566 -13.89 -23.16 -37.70
N LEU A 567 -12.55 -23.23 -37.78
CA LEU A 567 -11.76 -22.84 -38.95
C LEU A 567 -12.12 -21.43 -39.43
N GLN A 568 -12.60 -21.31 -40.68
CA GLN A 568 -12.85 -20.07 -41.40
C GLN A 568 -14.19 -19.40 -41.02
N ASN A 569 -14.95 -19.97 -40.08
CA ASN A 569 -16.22 -19.40 -39.65
C ASN A 569 -15.99 -18.17 -38.74
N GLY A 570 -16.25 -17.00 -39.30
CA GLY A 570 -16.15 -15.73 -38.61
C GLY A 570 -16.54 -14.54 -39.47
N VAL A 571 -16.50 -13.36 -38.87
CA VAL A 571 -16.82 -12.08 -39.51
C VAL A 571 -15.74 -11.05 -39.21
N TYR A 572 -15.47 -10.15 -40.16
CA TYR A 572 -14.59 -9.02 -39.91
C TYR A 572 -15.38 -7.83 -39.36
N LEU A 573 -14.92 -7.33 -38.21
CA LEU A 573 -15.34 -6.05 -37.66
C LEU A 573 -14.43 -4.95 -38.18
N THR A 574 -14.98 -3.85 -38.67
CA THR A 574 -14.19 -2.80 -39.34
C THR A 574 -14.16 -1.51 -38.53
N ARG A 575 -13.05 -0.77 -38.63
CA ARG A 575 -12.97 0.62 -38.18
C ARG A 575 -12.30 1.45 -39.26
N VAL A 576 -12.89 2.58 -39.60
CA VAL A 576 -12.28 3.61 -40.45
C VAL A 576 -11.99 4.81 -39.57
N SER A 577 -10.72 5.18 -39.41
CA SER A 577 -10.35 6.38 -38.65
C SER A 577 -10.69 7.64 -39.46
N SER A 578 -11.32 8.62 -38.83
CA SER A 578 -11.60 9.93 -39.45
C SER A 578 -10.44 10.91 -39.33
N GLY A 579 -9.35 10.55 -38.66
CA GLY A 579 -8.23 11.46 -38.36
C GLY A 579 -8.54 12.51 -37.28
N ASN A 580 -9.80 12.68 -36.89
CA ASN A 580 -10.27 13.67 -35.92
C ASN A 580 -10.81 13.04 -34.60
N GLY A 581 -10.46 11.78 -34.32
CA GLY A 581 -10.83 11.10 -33.08
C GLY A 581 -12.24 10.50 -33.02
N VAL A 582 -12.99 10.49 -34.14
CA VAL A 582 -14.30 9.81 -34.22
C VAL A 582 -14.38 8.99 -35.50
N GLY A 583 -13.95 7.73 -35.46
CA GLY A 583 -14.06 6.82 -36.60
C GLY A 583 -15.48 6.27 -36.84
N THR A 584 -15.66 5.60 -37.97
CA THR A 584 -16.90 4.89 -38.34
C THR A 584 -16.62 3.37 -38.48
N GLY A 585 -17.67 2.55 -38.52
CA GLY A 585 -17.55 1.09 -38.66
C GLY A 585 -18.11 0.30 -37.46
N THR A 586 -18.00 -1.02 -37.54
CA THR A 586 -18.62 -2.00 -36.62
C THR A 586 -17.76 -2.33 -35.40
N LEU A 587 -16.47 -2.01 -35.43
CA LEU A 587 -15.60 -2.04 -34.26
C LEU A 587 -15.92 -0.83 -33.36
N THR A 588 -16.49 -1.10 -32.18
CA THR A 588 -16.81 -0.05 -31.18
C THR A 588 -15.63 0.80 -30.84
N ASN A 589 -15.87 2.11 -30.78
CA ASN A 589 -14.95 3.09 -30.20
C ASN A 589 -13.52 3.02 -30.77
N GLY A 590 -13.31 2.32 -31.89
CA GLY A 590 -11.97 2.06 -32.44
C GLY A 590 -11.03 1.25 -31.53
N HIS A 591 -11.53 0.63 -30.44
CA HIS A 591 -10.66 -0.04 -29.48
C HIS A 591 -10.21 -1.42 -29.96
N ILE A 592 -8.91 -1.58 -30.14
CA ILE A 592 -8.24 -2.84 -30.42
C ILE A 592 -7.73 -3.39 -29.08
N ALA A 593 -8.27 -4.54 -28.66
CA ALA A 593 -7.93 -5.10 -27.36
C ALA A 593 -6.43 -5.42 -27.23
N MET A 594 -5.94 -5.53 -25.99
CA MET A 594 -4.59 -6.04 -25.76
C MET A 594 -4.47 -7.46 -26.35
N GLY A 595 -3.36 -7.72 -27.03
CA GLY A 595 -3.08 -9.00 -27.71
C GLY A 595 -3.95 -9.30 -28.93
N GLN A 596 -4.61 -8.30 -29.52
CA GLN A 596 -5.51 -8.44 -30.67
C GLN A 596 -4.79 -8.16 -31.99
N GLY A 597 -4.80 -9.14 -32.90
CA GLY A 597 -4.39 -8.96 -34.30
C GLY A 597 -5.50 -8.37 -35.17
N PHE A 598 -5.13 -7.70 -36.25
CA PHE A 598 -6.02 -7.08 -37.23
C PHE A 598 -5.35 -6.96 -38.61
N PHE A 599 -6.14 -6.86 -39.66
CA PHE A 599 -5.64 -6.57 -41.00
C PHE A 599 -5.66 -5.07 -41.28
N ALA A 600 -4.60 -4.59 -41.92
CA ALA A 600 -4.51 -3.25 -42.50
C ALA A 600 -3.96 -3.36 -43.93
N ARG A 601 -4.18 -2.33 -44.76
CA ARG A 601 -3.83 -2.40 -46.19
C ARG A 601 -3.00 -1.21 -46.66
N VAL A 602 -1.88 -1.50 -47.32
CA VAL A 602 -1.12 -0.55 -48.14
C VAL A 602 -1.82 -0.40 -49.50
N THR A 603 -2.09 0.85 -49.86
CA THR A 603 -2.78 1.24 -51.09
C THR A 603 -1.85 1.91 -52.10
N GLY A 604 -0.74 2.48 -51.66
CA GLY A 604 0.29 3.09 -52.51
C GLY A 604 1.24 2.09 -53.16
N ALA A 605 1.97 2.54 -54.17
CA ALA A 605 2.95 1.73 -54.93
C ALA A 605 4.33 1.61 -54.26
N GLY A 606 4.61 2.40 -53.21
CA GLY A 606 5.88 2.39 -52.48
C GLY A 606 5.77 1.76 -51.08
N PRO A 607 6.91 1.36 -50.47
CA PRO A 607 6.92 0.88 -49.09
C PRO A 607 6.46 1.97 -48.12
N VAL A 608 5.66 1.58 -47.13
CA VAL A 608 5.11 2.46 -46.10
C VAL A 608 5.62 2.03 -44.73
N ASN A 609 6.06 3.00 -43.93
CA ASN A 609 6.38 2.78 -42.52
C ASN A 609 5.16 3.12 -41.68
N PHE A 610 4.66 2.16 -40.90
CA PHE A 610 3.51 2.34 -40.02
C PHE A 610 3.95 2.37 -38.56
N THR A 611 3.59 3.43 -37.85
CA THR A 611 3.92 3.57 -36.42
C THR A 611 2.70 3.30 -35.57
N PHE A 612 2.82 2.41 -34.59
CA PHE A 612 1.92 2.34 -33.45
C PHE A 612 2.35 3.40 -32.43
N PRO A 613 1.62 4.50 -32.25
CA PRO A 613 2.03 5.52 -31.31
C PRO A 613 1.68 5.10 -29.89
N GLN A 614 2.61 5.31 -28.95
CA GLN A 614 2.38 5.11 -27.52
C GLN A 614 1.17 5.93 -27.03
N ALA A 615 0.96 7.13 -27.60
CA ALA A 615 -0.13 8.03 -27.24
C ALA A 615 -1.54 7.54 -27.64
N ALA A 616 -1.65 6.52 -28.51
CA ALA A 616 -2.93 5.89 -28.85
C ALA A 616 -3.34 4.81 -27.83
N ARG A 617 -2.50 4.45 -26.87
CA ARG A 617 -2.89 3.55 -25.78
C ARG A 617 -3.89 4.23 -24.87
N LEU A 618 -4.89 3.47 -24.41
CA LEU A 618 -5.81 3.99 -23.40
C LEU A 618 -5.10 4.21 -22.06
N THR A 619 -5.34 5.35 -21.45
CA THR A 619 -4.76 5.77 -20.16
C THR A 619 -5.73 5.61 -18.99
N SER A 620 -6.99 5.29 -19.28
CA SER A 620 -8.02 4.86 -18.33
C SER A 620 -8.34 3.39 -18.53
N TYR A 621 -8.79 2.71 -17.47
CA TYR A 621 -9.14 1.31 -17.58
C TYR A 621 -10.22 1.08 -18.63
N ALA A 622 -9.94 0.16 -19.56
CA ALA A 622 -10.92 -0.38 -20.49
C ALA A 622 -10.69 -1.88 -20.64
N ASN A 623 -11.77 -2.62 -20.78
CA ASN A 623 -11.75 -4.06 -21.01
C ASN A 623 -12.49 -4.42 -22.30
N PRO A 624 -12.02 -3.98 -23.48
CA PRO A 624 -12.59 -4.44 -24.73
C PRO A 624 -12.42 -5.96 -24.81
N ALA A 625 -13.50 -6.65 -25.19
CA ALA A 625 -13.44 -8.07 -25.46
C ALA A 625 -12.37 -8.36 -26.53
N HIS A 626 -11.63 -9.46 -26.38
CA HIS A 626 -10.89 -10.03 -27.50
C HIS A 626 -11.97 -10.47 -28.46
N PHE A 627 -12.11 -9.79 -29.60
CA PHE A 627 -13.21 -9.97 -30.54
C PHE A 627 -14.58 -9.58 -29.93
N ARG A 628 -15.19 -8.51 -30.46
CA ARG A 628 -16.39 -7.87 -29.86
C ARG A 628 -17.68 -8.63 -30.20
N THR A 629 -18.73 -8.44 -29.40
CA THR A 629 -19.95 -9.29 -29.37
C THR A 629 -21.26 -8.54 -29.64
N VAL A 630 -21.20 -7.28 -30.10
CA VAL A 630 -22.44 -6.54 -30.38
C VAL A 630 -22.65 -6.51 -31.88
N ALA A 631 -23.71 -7.17 -32.33
CA ALA A 631 -24.19 -7.08 -33.70
C ALA A 631 -24.40 -5.61 -34.07
N ASP A 632 -23.69 -5.16 -35.09
CA ASP A 632 -23.95 -3.87 -35.73
C ASP A 632 -25.09 -4.08 -36.73
N ALA A 633 -26.18 -3.32 -36.59
CA ALA A 633 -27.36 -3.41 -37.46
C ALA A 633 -27.16 -2.70 -38.81
N ARG A 634 -25.95 -2.20 -39.11
CA ARG A 634 -25.61 -1.52 -40.38
C ARG A 634 -25.00 -2.51 -41.39
N PRO A 635 -25.27 -2.36 -42.69
CA PRO A 635 -24.71 -3.25 -43.72
C PRO A 635 -23.18 -3.18 -43.74
N SER A 636 -22.53 -4.34 -43.62
CA SER A 636 -21.09 -4.49 -43.65
C SER A 636 -20.64 -5.13 -44.97
N MET A 637 -19.46 -4.73 -45.46
CA MET A 637 -18.80 -5.39 -46.58
C MET A 637 -18.27 -6.75 -46.11
N GLN A 638 -18.84 -7.84 -46.62
CA GLN A 638 -18.47 -9.21 -46.27
C GLN A 638 -17.37 -9.70 -47.22
N LEU A 639 -16.11 -9.73 -46.75
CA LEU A 639 -15.07 -10.52 -47.40
C LEU A 639 -15.27 -11.98 -46.98
N THR A 640 -15.87 -12.77 -47.86
CA THR A 640 -16.07 -14.20 -47.62
C THR A 640 -14.92 -14.96 -48.27
N LEU A 641 -14.14 -15.66 -47.46
CA LEU A 641 -13.20 -16.66 -47.95
C LEU A 641 -14.03 -17.86 -48.43
N ARG A 642 -14.10 -18.10 -49.74
CA ARG A 642 -14.77 -19.29 -50.28
C ARG A 642 -13.73 -20.21 -50.91
N GLN A 643 -13.71 -21.46 -50.46
CA GLN A 643 -13.10 -22.56 -51.21
C GLN A 643 -14.05 -22.89 -52.37
N GLN A 644 -13.57 -22.86 -53.61
CA GLN A 644 -14.31 -23.46 -54.73
C GLN A 644 -14.06 -24.97 -54.71
N GLY A 645 -15.16 -25.73 -54.59
CA GLY A 645 -15.30 -27.13 -55.02
C GLY A 645 -14.48 -28.16 -54.27
#